data_AF-A0A354B425-F1
#
_entry.id   AF-A0A354B425-F1
#
_cell.length_a   1.000
_cell.length_b   1.000
_cell.length_c   1.000
_cell.angle_alpha   90.00
_cell.angle_beta   90.00
_cell.angle_gamma   90.00
#
_symmetry.space_group_name_H-M   'P 1'
#
loop_
_entity.id
_entity.type
_entity.pdbx_description
1 polymer ?
#
loop_
_entity_poly.entity_id
_entity_poly.type
_entity_poly.pdbx_seq_one_letter_code
_entity_poly.pdbx_strand_id
1 'polypeptide(L)'
;MEPYGHKAAPWFCEQLMAFFPAELCERILQANVAEQCGDLEQAVRELEATASTPTLGAARVRLLRQLGRSEAATRGLNDLLQAEPPALAALLAKAEAHRAEGDGTQALATYRQILALAPGHSGARGAVWLLGGSAVSAPEPKPSAPAAISFDIEDAIAAAERAYAEGDFKLALDCFEQALGTSPDNPDLEAAIARCHRERGDTQQAEQLLSSILERHPHHFAALLGLAELQVHGGDHAAAAHWYRLAIEQQPDNVLLLSTLVWCLLTAGQPEAAAESLERALRLDPHNGQLLNAWIELCRSREELPQALEASSRLLALESASAWDRLRHVELLRQCQRPSEALACLDRFDAGDDQKLQAHGLQARGVLLRQLGQLQDSLTALREAVRLDPTCPDHAVALASLLAEIGAFQEGLEGLQESERLIGSEQGLASQPWLQFAKVVLYRGAGDSEAALAIAAGLAEDPQVGFSARVQRAELLMNLGDARAEAATLGLAPLGADQQRQALLSRSQLLKCGYRFEEAIAALEPLLASEPLDLLAADMSCLLLILAIELDAAQELFFRIRAAKQASGIDHLVETAYHGLHRCLLEEFNTNRVATDQLRSLWRLPANERLAPVAQMLNQEGDSTAIAISLLIFARQAGRLDSWSEPSPGASTAAEAVIPAQVVQYWDASDIPDGVRSLMQSWPQANPSFRHRVFDRARAAAFLERHGPPLARQALEAALSPVLQSDLLRLAVLLAEGGIYADADDRCRYSLAPLLGDGVSLVLHQEDIGSIGNNFIAAAPGHPLVAMALEMAAANLLEQQASNPWFLSGPAVLSLCFCRLYGTALSGADAAPPPGVRLVSQRQLSRRISMHLQTPVKVSDGSWWAPRGAAAGQQRLIRRQPRVIQGGWQGLAAGDAAIGLGPRNLPV
;
A
#
# COMPACT_ATOMS: atom_id res chain seq x y z
N MET A 1 6.90 -13.23 -35.58
CA MET A 1 8.33 -13.10 -35.91
C MET A 1 8.91 -12.04 -35.00
N GLU A 2 9.74 -12.52 -34.08
CA GLU A 2 10.59 -11.82 -33.12
C GLU A 2 11.76 -11.05 -33.83
N PRO A 3 12.65 -10.27 -33.16
CA PRO A 3 13.35 -10.70 -31.93
C PRO A 3 13.67 -9.69 -30.82
N TYR A 4 13.93 -10.32 -29.67
CA TYR A 4 14.48 -9.90 -28.39
C TYR A 4 15.63 -8.88 -28.41
N GLY A 5 15.55 -7.88 -27.52
CA GLY A 5 16.65 -7.00 -27.13
C GLY A 5 17.23 -7.38 -25.77
N HIS A 6 18.24 -8.26 -25.77
CA HIS A 6 19.09 -8.55 -24.62
C HIS A 6 19.87 -7.29 -24.18
N LYS A 7 19.76 -6.89 -22.91
CA LYS A 7 20.60 -5.83 -22.29
C LYS A 7 21.65 -6.35 -21.29
N ALA A 8 22.12 -7.59 -21.46
CA ALA A 8 23.26 -8.12 -20.68
C ALA A 8 24.45 -8.59 -21.54
N ALA A 9 24.33 -8.65 -22.87
CA ALA A 9 25.36 -9.20 -23.74
C ALA A 9 26.56 -8.28 -24.09
N PRO A 10 26.45 -6.93 -24.16
CA PRO A 10 27.58 -6.13 -24.67
C PRO A 10 28.82 -6.16 -23.76
N TRP A 11 28.62 -6.22 -22.44
CA TRP A 11 29.71 -6.14 -21.46
C TRP A 11 30.60 -7.40 -21.44
N PHE A 12 30.04 -8.57 -21.72
CA PHE A 12 30.79 -9.83 -21.80
C PHE A 12 31.52 -9.99 -23.15
N CYS A 13 30.98 -9.42 -24.24
CA CYS A 13 31.58 -9.48 -25.58
C CYS A 13 32.84 -8.62 -25.74
N GLU A 14 32.92 -7.43 -25.12
CA GLU A 14 34.10 -6.55 -25.24
C GLU A 14 35.37 -7.16 -24.61
N GLN A 15 35.22 -7.96 -23.54
CA GLN A 15 36.34 -8.63 -22.87
C GLN A 15 36.87 -9.84 -23.67
N LEU A 16 36.00 -10.58 -24.38
CA LEU A 16 36.39 -11.77 -25.15
C LEU A 16 36.96 -11.44 -26.54
N MET A 17 36.48 -10.38 -27.20
CA MET A 17 37.01 -9.94 -28.51
C MET A 17 38.45 -9.42 -28.42
N ALA A 18 38.95 -9.09 -27.22
CA ALA A 18 40.34 -8.70 -27.01
C ALA A 18 41.33 -9.89 -27.09
N PHE A 19 40.85 -11.14 -26.98
CA PHE A 19 41.70 -12.33 -26.86
C PHE A 19 41.39 -13.44 -27.89
N PHE A 20 40.25 -13.39 -28.60
CA PHE A 20 39.83 -14.43 -29.55
C PHE A 20 39.24 -13.86 -30.86
N PRO A 21 39.31 -14.60 -31.99
CA PRO A 21 38.68 -14.18 -33.25
C PRO A 21 37.16 -14.05 -33.10
N ALA A 22 36.55 -13.05 -33.75
CA ALA A 22 35.12 -12.73 -33.61
C ALA A 22 34.18 -13.92 -33.89
N GLU A 23 34.52 -14.76 -34.86
CA GLU A 23 33.78 -15.97 -35.21
C GLU A 23 33.80 -17.03 -34.09
N LEU A 24 34.87 -17.07 -33.27
CA LEU A 24 34.96 -17.95 -32.09
C LEU A 24 34.05 -17.45 -30.96
N CYS A 25 34.03 -16.13 -30.72
CA CYS A 25 33.21 -15.50 -29.70
C CYS A 25 31.71 -15.67 -29.99
N GLU A 26 31.31 -15.56 -31.26
CA GLU A 26 29.92 -15.73 -31.69
C GLU A 26 29.41 -17.15 -31.42
N ARG A 27 30.22 -18.16 -31.74
CA ARG A 27 29.85 -19.57 -31.55
C ARG A 27 29.80 -19.97 -30.07
N ILE A 28 30.67 -19.42 -29.22
CA ILE A 28 30.59 -19.59 -27.76
C ILE A 28 29.29 -18.98 -27.21
N LEU A 29 28.91 -17.80 -27.70
CA LEU A 29 27.68 -17.14 -27.28
C LEU A 29 26.45 -17.97 -27.67
N GLN A 30 26.43 -18.47 -28.90
CA GLN A 30 25.36 -19.33 -29.40
C GLN A 30 25.28 -20.65 -28.62
N ALA A 31 26.41 -21.25 -28.24
CA ALA A 31 26.43 -22.44 -27.40
C ALA A 31 25.83 -22.20 -26.00
N ASN A 32 26.16 -21.06 -25.36
CA ASN A 32 25.64 -20.71 -24.04
C ASN A 32 24.15 -20.38 -24.08
N VAL A 33 23.69 -19.69 -25.13
CA VAL A 33 22.26 -19.42 -25.33
C VAL A 33 21.50 -20.74 -25.55
N ALA A 34 22.03 -21.65 -26.36
CA ALA A 34 21.44 -22.97 -26.56
C ALA A 34 21.37 -23.78 -25.26
N GLU A 35 22.41 -23.74 -24.42
CA GLU A 35 22.41 -24.37 -23.09
C GLU A 35 21.34 -23.76 -22.17
N GLN A 36 21.21 -22.43 -22.12
CA GLN A 36 20.18 -21.74 -21.31
C GLN A 36 18.75 -22.00 -21.78
N CYS A 37 18.57 -22.23 -23.09
CA CYS A 37 17.29 -22.63 -23.66
C CYS A 37 17.01 -24.14 -23.55
N GLY A 38 17.94 -24.93 -23.01
CA GLY A 38 17.82 -26.38 -22.83
C GLY A 38 18.11 -27.23 -24.09
N ASP A 39 18.59 -26.62 -25.19
CA ASP A 39 19.00 -27.33 -26.41
C ASP A 39 20.47 -27.74 -26.34
N LEU A 40 20.73 -28.80 -25.57
CA LEU A 40 22.08 -29.30 -25.30
C LEU A 40 22.77 -29.86 -26.56
N GLU A 41 22.01 -30.35 -27.56
CA GLU A 41 22.60 -30.84 -28.81
C GLU A 41 23.14 -29.71 -29.68
N GLN A 42 22.44 -28.59 -29.75
CA GLN A 42 22.92 -27.41 -30.45
C GLN A 42 24.11 -26.77 -29.72
N ALA A 43 24.08 -26.73 -28.39
CA ALA A 43 25.21 -26.26 -27.59
C ALA A 43 26.49 -27.08 -27.84
N VAL A 44 26.39 -28.41 -27.92
CA VAL A 44 27.53 -29.28 -28.25
C VAL A 44 28.05 -29.05 -29.66
N ARG A 45 27.16 -28.89 -30.65
CA ARG A 45 27.55 -28.64 -32.06
C ARG A 45 28.28 -27.31 -32.26
N GLU A 46 27.85 -26.27 -31.57
CA GLU A 46 28.54 -24.98 -31.64
C GLU A 46 29.95 -25.06 -31.04
N LEU A 47 30.12 -25.82 -29.95
CA LEU A 47 31.42 -26.09 -29.31
C LEU A 47 32.27 -27.15 -30.04
N GLU A 48 31.72 -27.91 -30.98
CA GLU A 48 32.46 -28.92 -31.76
C GLU A 48 33.46 -28.29 -32.74
N ALA A 49 33.07 -27.21 -33.40
CA ALA A 49 33.89 -26.56 -34.42
C ALA A 49 34.88 -25.50 -33.87
N THR A 50 34.96 -25.33 -32.54
CA THR A 50 35.87 -24.38 -31.85
C THR A 50 37.07 -25.06 -31.18
N ALA A 51 37.53 -26.19 -31.76
CA ALA A 51 38.30 -27.27 -31.12
C ALA A 51 39.73 -26.97 -30.60
N SER A 52 40.17 -25.72 -30.45
CA SER A 52 41.58 -25.38 -30.15
C SER A 52 41.86 -24.87 -28.74
N THR A 53 40.86 -24.72 -27.86
CA THR A 53 41.08 -24.24 -26.48
C THR A 53 40.67 -25.28 -25.41
N PRO A 54 41.55 -25.60 -24.44
CA PRO A 54 41.27 -26.62 -23.43
C PRO A 54 40.03 -26.34 -22.56
N THR A 55 39.71 -25.07 -22.33
CA THR A 55 38.53 -24.62 -21.56
C THR A 55 37.22 -24.91 -22.28
N LEU A 56 37.15 -24.70 -23.60
CA LEU A 56 35.96 -25.00 -24.40
C LEU A 56 35.77 -26.50 -24.62
N GLY A 57 36.87 -27.25 -24.75
CA GLY A 57 36.80 -28.71 -24.78
C GLY A 57 36.25 -29.29 -23.49
N ALA A 58 36.59 -28.73 -22.32
CA ALA A 58 36.05 -29.17 -21.03
C ALA A 58 34.53 -28.90 -20.91
N ALA A 59 34.07 -27.73 -21.36
CA ALA A 59 32.64 -27.41 -21.42
C ALA A 59 31.87 -28.39 -22.33
N ARG A 60 32.44 -28.77 -23.48
CA ARG A 60 31.86 -29.77 -24.39
C ARG A 60 31.79 -31.16 -23.76
N VAL A 61 32.85 -31.61 -23.07
CA VAL A 61 32.87 -32.92 -22.38
C VAL A 61 31.79 -32.98 -21.31
N ARG A 62 31.56 -31.90 -20.56
CA ARG A 62 30.47 -31.79 -19.58
C ARG A 62 29.10 -31.97 -20.25
N LEU A 63 28.83 -31.25 -21.35
CA LEU A 63 27.56 -31.32 -22.06
C LEU A 63 27.33 -32.69 -22.72
N LEU A 64 28.36 -33.31 -23.28
CA LEU A 64 28.29 -34.67 -23.83
C LEU A 64 27.96 -35.73 -22.76
N ARG A 65 28.42 -35.53 -21.51
CA ARG A 65 28.03 -36.38 -20.37
C ARG A 65 26.57 -36.17 -19.97
N GLN A 66 26.08 -34.93 -19.96
CA GLN A 66 24.66 -34.63 -19.69
C GLN A 66 23.73 -35.24 -20.75
N LEU A 67 24.18 -35.30 -22.01
CA LEU A 67 23.48 -35.99 -23.11
C LEU A 67 23.62 -37.52 -23.08
N GLY A 68 24.32 -38.11 -22.10
CA GLY A 68 24.54 -39.55 -22.00
C GLY A 68 25.48 -40.15 -23.05
N ARG A 69 26.24 -39.32 -23.80
CA ARG A 69 27.17 -39.77 -24.86
C ARG A 69 28.56 -40.09 -24.28
N SER A 70 28.63 -41.12 -23.43
CA SER A 70 29.81 -41.46 -22.64
C SER A 70 31.08 -41.71 -23.46
N GLU A 71 31.01 -42.40 -24.60
CA GLU A 71 32.19 -42.66 -25.45
C GLU A 71 32.77 -41.39 -26.10
N ALA A 72 31.92 -40.44 -26.48
CA ALA A 72 32.36 -39.17 -27.07
C ALA A 72 32.95 -38.23 -25.99
N ALA A 73 32.36 -38.24 -24.80
CA ALA A 73 32.89 -37.53 -23.64
C ALA A 73 34.27 -38.08 -23.22
N THR A 74 34.44 -39.40 -23.20
CA THR A 74 35.72 -40.05 -22.86
C THR A 74 36.80 -39.76 -23.89
N ARG A 75 36.48 -39.75 -25.20
CA ARG A 75 37.41 -39.32 -26.25
C ARG A 75 37.83 -37.85 -26.10
N GLY A 76 36.86 -36.94 -25.95
CA GLY A 76 37.15 -35.52 -25.75
C GLY A 76 37.95 -35.23 -24.48
N LEU A 77 37.76 -36.02 -23.43
CA LEU A 77 38.55 -35.94 -22.20
C LEU A 77 40.00 -36.41 -22.42
N ASN A 78 40.21 -37.48 -23.18
CA ASN A 78 41.55 -37.97 -23.51
C ASN A 78 42.34 -36.97 -24.38
N ASP A 79 41.67 -36.29 -25.32
CA ASP A 79 42.29 -35.25 -26.16
C ASP A 79 42.78 -34.05 -25.30
N LEU A 80 42.00 -33.64 -24.30
CA LEU A 80 42.37 -32.56 -23.37
C LEU A 80 43.53 -32.93 -22.45
N LEU A 81 43.69 -34.21 -22.12
CA LEU A 81 44.78 -34.72 -21.30
C LEU A 81 46.11 -34.83 -22.05
N GLN A 82 46.09 -34.80 -23.40
CA GLN A 82 47.29 -34.79 -24.23
C GLN A 82 47.81 -33.39 -24.58
N ALA A 83 47.10 -32.32 -24.21
CA ALA A 83 47.62 -30.95 -24.35
C ALA A 83 48.69 -30.68 -23.27
N GLU A 84 49.84 -30.10 -23.63
CA GLU A 84 50.87 -29.69 -22.66
C GLU A 84 50.84 -28.18 -22.38
N PRO A 85 50.71 -27.73 -21.11
CA PRO A 85 50.43 -28.53 -19.92
C PRO A 85 48.95 -28.97 -19.85
N PRO A 86 48.63 -30.14 -19.26
CA PRO A 86 47.26 -30.66 -19.18
C PRO A 86 46.39 -29.74 -18.33
N ALA A 87 45.22 -29.37 -18.87
CA ALA A 87 44.30 -28.45 -18.18
C ALA A 87 43.78 -29.07 -16.88
N LEU A 88 43.87 -28.32 -15.77
CA LEU A 88 43.40 -28.72 -14.44
C LEU A 88 41.96 -29.27 -14.46
N ALA A 89 41.08 -28.68 -15.27
CA ALA A 89 39.70 -29.12 -15.47
C ALA A 89 39.59 -30.54 -16.08
N ALA A 90 40.50 -30.93 -16.96
CA ALA A 90 40.51 -32.27 -17.57
C ALA A 90 40.98 -33.34 -16.57
N LEU A 91 41.95 -33.00 -15.72
CA LEU A 91 42.40 -33.90 -14.65
C LEU A 91 41.32 -34.09 -13.59
N LEU A 92 40.55 -33.04 -13.24
CA LEU A 92 39.41 -33.14 -12.32
C LEU A 92 38.32 -34.06 -12.86
N ALA A 93 37.91 -33.87 -14.12
CA ALA A 93 36.88 -34.69 -14.77
C ALA A 93 37.31 -36.16 -14.96
N LYS A 94 38.62 -36.43 -15.07
CA LYS A 94 39.21 -37.77 -15.09
C LYS A 94 39.20 -38.43 -13.70
N ALA A 95 39.57 -37.68 -12.67
CA ALA A 95 39.58 -38.18 -11.29
C ALA A 95 38.16 -38.56 -10.82
N GLU A 96 37.16 -37.77 -11.20
CA GLU A 96 35.74 -38.07 -10.94
C GLU A 96 35.24 -39.30 -11.70
N ALA A 97 35.68 -39.51 -12.94
CA ALA A 97 35.32 -40.70 -13.72
C ALA A 97 35.85 -41.98 -13.08
N HIS A 98 37.13 -42.02 -12.71
CA HIS A 98 37.72 -43.15 -11.98
C HIS A 98 37.02 -43.41 -10.64
N ARG A 99 36.57 -42.34 -9.96
CA ARG A 99 35.80 -42.46 -8.72
C ARG A 99 34.40 -43.06 -8.96
N ALA A 100 33.71 -42.64 -10.02
CA ALA A 100 32.40 -43.17 -10.39
C ALA A 100 32.47 -44.64 -10.87
N GLU A 101 33.59 -45.03 -11.47
CA GLU A 101 33.89 -46.42 -11.88
C GLU A 101 34.38 -47.31 -10.71
N GLY A 102 34.63 -46.72 -9.53
CA GLY A 102 35.10 -47.43 -8.34
C GLY A 102 36.61 -47.75 -8.34
N ASP A 103 37.37 -47.26 -9.31
CA ASP A 103 38.83 -47.44 -9.37
C ASP A 103 39.55 -46.37 -8.51
N GLY A 104 39.52 -46.59 -7.19
CA GLY A 104 40.12 -45.69 -6.20
C GLY A 104 41.63 -45.48 -6.39
N THR A 105 42.33 -46.45 -6.96
CA THR A 105 43.77 -46.40 -7.26
C THR A 105 44.11 -45.43 -8.38
N GLN A 106 43.37 -45.46 -9.50
CA GLN A 106 43.57 -44.51 -10.59
C GLN A 106 43.03 -43.11 -10.26
N ALA A 107 41.95 -43.02 -9.48
CA ALA A 107 41.44 -41.76 -8.95
C ALA A 107 42.48 -41.07 -8.06
N LEU A 108 43.10 -41.82 -7.13
CA LEU A 108 44.16 -41.32 -6.25
C LEU A 108 45.38 -40.80 -7.02
N ALA A 109 45.83 -41.54 -8.04
CA ALA A 109 46.94 -41.13 -8.90
C ALA A 109 46.63 -39.82 -9.66
N THR A 110 45.40 -39.68 -10.15
CA THR A 110 44.95 -38.47 -10.87
C THR A 110 44.81 -37.27 -9.92
N TYR A 111 44.30 -37.45 -8.70
CA TYR A 111 44.26 -36.39 -7.69
C TYR A 111 45.65 -35.92 -7.25
N ARG A 112 46.66 -36.81 -7.22
CA ARG A 112 48.06 -36.41 -6.97
C ARG A 112 48.63 -35.58 -8.13
N GLN A 113 48.27 -35.88 -9.37
CA GLN A 113 48.64 -35.04 -10.53
C GLN A 113 48.00 -33.65 -10.46
N ILE A 114 46.73 -33.57 -10.01
CA ILE A 114 46.04 -32.30 -9.76
C ILE A 114 46.80 -31.46 -8.71
N LEU A 115 47.21 -32.08 -7.60
CA LEU A 115 47.96 -31.39 -6.55
C LEU A 115 49.37 -30.99 -6.97
N ALA A 116 49.98 -31.67 -7.93
CA ALA A 116 51.27 -31.27 -8.50
C ALA A 116 51.16 -29.98 -9.35
N LEU A 117 50.01 -29.76 -10.01
CA LEU A 117 49.75 -28.56 -10.82
C LEU A 117 49.09 -27.42 -10.03
N ALA A 118 48.25 -27.76 -9.05
CA ALA A 118 47.54 -26.83 -8.18
C ALA A 118 47.60 -27.32 -6.72
N PRO A 119 48.71 -27.06 -6.00
CA PRO A 119 48.93 -27.53 -4.64
C PRO A 119 47.86 -27.08 -3.63
N GLY A 120 47.17 -25.97 -3.91
CA GLY A 120 46.09 -25.42 -3.07
C GLY A 120 44.71 -26.05 -3.26
N HIS A 121 44.51 -26.98 -4.20
CA HIS A 121 43.18 -27.50 -4.54
C HIS A 121 42.57 -28.37 -3.42
N SER A 122 41.68 -27.80 -2.61
CA SER A 122 41.07 -28.41 -1.42
C SER A 122 40.34 -29.73 -1.70
N GLY A 123 39.55 -29.80 -2.78
CA GLY A 123 38.81 -31.01 -3.16
C GLY A 123 39.70 -32.21 -3.50
N ALA A 124 40.82 -32.01 -4.20
CA ALA A 124 41.77 -33.06 -4.55
C ALA A 124 42.58 -33.52 -3.32
N ARG A 125 42.90 -32.60 -2.42
CA ARG A 125 43.61 -32.88 -1.16
C ARG A 125 42.73 -33.70 -0.21
N GLY A 126 41.45 -33.36 -0.08
CA GLY A 126 40.46 -34.15 0.65
C GLY A 126 40.27 -35.54 0.04
N ALA A 127 40.21 -35.65 -1.29
CA ALA A 127 40.07 -36.94 -1.98
C ALA A 127 41.30 -37.84 -1.84
N VAL A 128 42.52 -37.29 -1.83
CA VAL A 128 43.76 -38.05 -1.56
C VAL A 128 43.79 -38.57 -0.13
N TRP A 129 43.35 -37.76 0.84
CA TRP A 129 43.26 -38.18 2.24
C TRP A 129 42.24 -39.32 2.42
N LEU A 130 41.06 -39.20 1.79
CA LEU A 130 40.00 -40.22 1.87
C LEU A 130 40.38 -41.54 1.18
N LEU A 131 40.93 -41.47 -0.04
CA LEU A 131 41.28 -42.67 -0.85
C LEU A 131 42.61 -43.29 -0.44
N GLY A 132 43.53 -42.52 0.16
CA GLY A 132 44.83 -43.00 0.63
C GLY A 132 44.78 -43.78 1.95
N GLY A 133 43.69 -43.67 2.71
CA GLY A 133 43.54 -44.29 4.04
C GLY A 133 43.16 -45.78 4.06
N SER A 134 43.04 -46.46 2.90
CA SER A 134 42.44 -47.81 2.82
C SER A 134 43.29 -48.90 2.14
N ALA A 135 44.62 -48.81 2.14
CA ALA A 135 45.46 -49.93 1.72
C ALA A 135 46.89 -49.94 2.32
N VAL A 136 47.07 -50.54 3.50
CA VAL A 136 48.25 -51.38 3.79
C VAL A 136 47.81 -52.57 4.64
N SER A 137 47.78 -53.75 4.01
CA SER A 137 47.71 -55.05 4.66
C SER A 137 48.96 -55.27 5.51
N ALA A 138 48.79 -55.52 6.80
CA ALA A 138 49.85 -55.98 7.69
C ALA A 138 50.25 -57.44 7.38
N PRO A 139 51.55 -57.78 7.38
CA PRO A 139 52.02 -59.07 7.84
C PRO A 139 52.53 -58.95 9.29
N GLU A 140 52.12 -59.89 10.15
CA GLU A 140 52.57 -59.99 11.55
C GLU A 140 54.10 -60.13 11.68
N PRO A 141 54.67 -59.70 12.83
CA PRO A 141 55.31 -60.70 13.69
C PRO A 141 55.06 -60.51 15.20
N LYS A 142 54.97 -61.64 15.94
CA LYS A 142 55.26 -61.77 17.38
C LYS A 142 56.73 -62.18 17.59
N PRO A 143 57.28 -62.25 18.82
CA PRO A 143 57.44 -61.21 19.83
C PRO A 143 58.91 -61.12 20.31
N SER A 144 59.41 -59.96 20.75
CA SER A 144 60.56 -59.89 21.67
C SER A 144 60.53 -58.59 22.47
N ALA A 145 60.80 -58.73 23.77
CA ALA A 145 60.61 -57.75 24.82
C ALA A 145 61.71 -56.65 24.85
N PRO A 146 61.65 -55.68 25.80
CA PRO A 146 61.55 -54.26 25.53
C PRO A 146 62.92 -53.55 25.55
N ALA A 147 63.08 -52.51 24.72
CA ALA A 147 64.21 -51.60 24.84
C ALA A 147 63.83 -50.18 24.41
N ALA A 148 63.90 -49.26 25.37
CA ALA A 148 64.00 -47.80 25.28
C ALA A 148 63.09 -47.11 24.23
N ILE A 149 61.92 -46.65 24.69
CA ILE A 149 61.03 -45.76 23.94
C ILE A 149 61.74 -44.41 23.77
N SER A 150 62.25 -44.14 22.58
CA SER A 150 62.33 -42.78 22.05
C SER A 150 60.90 -42.43 21.63
N PHE A 151 60.24 -41.56 22.39
CA PHE A 151 58.90 -41.08 22.05
C PHE A 151 59.03 -40.21 20.79
N ASP A 152 58.41 -40.62 19.69
CA ASP A 152 58.28 -39.77 18.53
C ASP A 152 57.16 -38.75 18.80
N ILE A 153 57.49 -37.46 18.74
CA ILE A 153 56.52 -36.39 18.99
C ILE A 153 55.35 -36.46 17.99
N GLU A 154 55.61 -36.96 16.78
CA GLU A 154 54.60 -37.14 15.74
C GLU A 154 53.56 -38.20 16.12
N ASP A 155 53.96 -39.28 16.79
CA ASP A 155 53.06 -40.33 17.26
C ASP A 155 52.16 -39.83 18.40
N ALA A 156 52.70 -39.00 19.31
CA ALA A 156 51.94 -38.40 20.40
C ALA A 156 50.89 -37.40 19.89
N ILE A 157 51.25 -36.58 18.90
CA ILE A 157 50.31 -35.64 18.25
C ILE A 157 49.23 -36.41 17.47
N ALA A 158 49.60 -37.45 16.72
CA ALA A 158 48.65 -38.26 15.97
C ALA A 158 47.68 -39.02 16.89
N ALA A 159 48.14 -39.50 18.05
CA ALA A 159 47.29 -40.09 19.06
C ALA A 159 46.35 -39.06 19.70
N ALA A 160 46.84 -37.85 19.99
CA ALA A 160 46.05 -36.76 20.57
C ALA A 160 44.92 -36.29 19.63
N GLU A 161 45.21 -36.09 18.34
CA GLU A 161 44.21 -35.68 17.34
C GLU A 161 43.15 -36.78 17.12
N ARG A 162 43.53 -38.06 17.20
CA ARG A 162 42.58 -39.18 17.15
C ARG A 162 41.64 -39.18 18.37
N ALA A 163 42.20 -39.04 19.57
CA ALA A 163 41.42 -38.98 20.81
C ALA A 163 40.48 -37.75 20.82
N TYR A 164 40.94 -36.61 20.31
CA TYR A 164 40.11 -35.41 20.14
C TYR A 164 38.93 -35.65 19.19
N ALA A 165 39.16 -36.30 18.06
CA ALA A 165 38.10 -36.65 17.10
C ALA A 165 37.09 -37.69 17.66
N GLU A 166 37.53 -38.56 18.57
CA GLU A 166 36.69 -39.54 19.28
C GLU A 166 35.92 -38.91 20.46
N GLY A 167 36.17 -37.64 20.79
CA GLY A 167 35.55 -36.93 21.91
C GLY A 167 36.14 -37.25 23.28
N ASP A 168 37.24 -38.01 23.34
CA ASP A 168 37.99 -38.26 24.58
C ASP A 168 39.00 -37.12 24.80
N PHE A 169 38.48 -35.97 25.20
CA PHE A 169 39.26 -34.76 25.41
C PHE A 169 40.28 -34.88 26.55
N LYS A 170 40.10 -35.86 27.46
CA LYS A 170 41.06 -36.11 28.54
C LYS A 170 42.28 -36.83 28.00
N LEU A 171 42.08 -37.91 27.24
CA LEU A 171 43.17 -38.61 26.56
C LEU A 171 43.88 -37.70 25.54
N ALA A 172 43.12 -36.86 24.83
CA ALA A 172 43.68 -35.86 23.91
C ALA A 172 44.61 -34.87 24.64
N LEU A 173 44.18 -34.34 25.80
CA LEU A 173 45.01 -33.46 26.63
C LEU A 173 46.28 -34.15 27.12
N ASP A 174 46.16 -35.36 27.68
CA ASP A 174 47.31 -36.11 28.20
C ASP A 174 48.37 -36.34 27.09
N CYS A 175 47.93 -36.65 25.87
CA CYS A 175 48.82 -36.85 24.71
C CYS A 175 49.40 -35.52 24.18
N PHE A 176 48.62 -34.43 24.13
CA PHE A 176 49.14 -33.11 23.74
C PHE A 176 50.12 -32.54 24.78
N GLU A 177 49.90 -32.74 26.07
CA GLU A 177 50.82 -32.35 27.15
C GLU A 177 52.13 -33.15 27.09
N GLN A 178 52.07 -34.44 26.76
CA GLN A 178 53.26 -35.27 26.50
C GLN A 178 54.06 -34.75 25.30
N ALA A 179 53.38 -34.38 24.21
CA ALA A 179 54.00 -33.78 23.04
C ALA A 179 54.64 -32.42 23.38
N LEU A 180 53.94 -31.58 24.17
CA LEU A 180 54.45 -30.30 24.65
C LEU A 180 55.66 -30.46 25.57
N GLY A 181 55.71 -31.50 26.41
CA GLY A 181 56.88 -31.82 27.23
C GLY A 181 58.15 -32.12 26.43
N THR A 182 58.00 -32.59 25.18
CA THR A 182 59.10 -32.84 24.25
C THR A 182 59.47 -31.60 23.43
N SER A 183 58.53 -30.66 23.25
CA SER A 183 58.74 -29.35 22.62
C SER A 183 58.10 -28.22 23.44
N PRO A 184 58.75 -27.75 24.52
CA PRO A 184 58.12 -26.88 25.54
C PRO A 184 57.76 -25.45 25.10
N ASP A 185 58.01 -25.07 23.85
CA ASP A 185 57.76 -23.74 23.30
C ASP A 185 57.15 -23.87 21.90
N ASN A 186 56.07 -24.66 21.81
CA ASN A 186 55.33 -24.88 20.58
C ASN A 186 53.90 -24.32 20.70
N PRO A 187 53.62 -23.12 20.16
CA PRO A 187 52.33 -22.45 20.32
C PRO A 187 51.18 -23.19 19.63
N ASP A 188 51.45 -24.04 18.63
CA ASP A 188 50.43 -24.88 17.99
C ASP A 188 49.94 -25.99 18.94
N LEU A 189 50.85 -26.60 19.70
CA LEU A 189 50.50 -27.59 20.72
C LEU A 189 49.76 -26.95 21.90
N GLU A 190 50.18 -25.76 22.33
CA GLU A 190 49.48 -25.00 23.35
C GLU A 190 48.07 -24.60 22.89
N ALA A 191 47.88 -24.19 21.63
CA ALA A 191 46.56 -23.90 21.08
C ALA A 191 45.68 -25.16 20.97
N ALA A 192 46.26 -26.32 20.66
CA ALA A 192 45.55 -27.60 20.66
C ALA A 192 45.11 -28.03 22.08
N ILE A 193 45.93 -27.78 23.10
CA ILE A 193 45.58 -27.97 24.52
C ILE A 193 44.43 -27.02 24.92
N ALA A 194 44.50 -25.75 24.55
CA ALA A 194 43.44 -24.78 24.82
C ALA A 194 42.11 -25.18 24.16
N ARG A 195 42.16 -25.71 22.94
CA ARG A 195 41.01 -26.26 22.23
C ARG A 195 40.37 -27.41 23.01
N CYS A 196 41.16 -28.34 23.56
CA CYS A 196 40.64 -29.43 24.39
C CYS A 196 40.02 -28.93 25.71
N HIS A 197 40.61 -27.90 26.34
CA HIS A 197 40.02 -27.26 27.52
C HIS A 197 38.65 -26.63 27.21
N ARG A 198 38.51 -25.99 26.04
CA ARG A 198 37.22 -25.43 25.60
C ARG A 198 36.14 -26.51 25.45
N GLU A 199 36.43 -27.61 24.76
CA GLU A 199 35.45 -28.69 24.55
C GLU A 199 35.03 -29.37 25.87
N ARG A 200 35.88 -29.30 26.91
CA ARG A 200 35.57 -29.75 28.27
C ARG A 200 34.77 -28.74 29.10
N GLY A 201 34.55 -27.52 28.60
CA GLY A 201 33.91 -26.42 29.33
C GLY A 201 34.85 -25.65 30.27
N ASP A 202 36.16 -25.91 30.23
CA ASP A 202 37.19 -25.23 31.02
C ASP A 202 37.55 -23.85 30.38
N THR A 203 36.54 -23.02 30.11
CA THR A 203 36.61 -21.77 29.32
C THR A 203 37.69 -20.80 29.82
N GLN A 204 37.83 -20.64 31.14
CA GLN A 204 38.81 -19.73 31.73
C GLN A 204 40.27 -20.17 31.50
N GLN A 205 40.52 -21.48 31.54
CA GLN A 205 41.86 -22.03 31.28
C GLN A 205 42.21 -21.93 29.80
N ALA A 206 41.23 -22.19 28.92
CA ALA A 206 41.39 -22.01 27.48
C ALA A 206 41.72 -20.54 27.13
N GLU A 207 40.97 -19.57 27.69
CA GLU A 207 41.21 -18.14 27.45
C GLU A 207 42.59 -17.68 27.92
N GLN A 208 43.01 -18.09 29.12
CA GLN A 208 44.33 -17.75 29.66
C GLN A 208 45.46 -18.29 28.78
N LEU A 209 45.35 -19.55 28.36
CA LEU A 209 46.35 -20.19 27.52
C LEU A 209 46.43 -19.51 26.15
N LEU A 210 45.28 -19.28 25.49
CA LEU A 210 45.22 -18.59 24.19
C LEU A 210 45.73 -17.15 24.26
N SER A 211 45.43 -16.42 25.34
CA SER A 211 45.91 -15.04 25.55
C SER A 211 47.42 -15.01 25.74
N SER A 212 47.99 -15.96 26.49
CA SER A 212 49.44 -16.09 26.67
C SER A 212 50.18 -16.43 25.38
N ILE A 213 49.53 -17.17 24.47
CA ILE A 213 50.06 -17.43 23.12
C ILE A 213 50.08 -16.12 22.33
N LEU A 214 49.03 -15.31 22.37
CA LEU A 214 48.97 -14.04 21.63
C LEU A 214 49.88 -12.94 22.21
N GLU A 215 50.22 -12.99 23.49
CA GLU A 215 51.25 -12.10 24.06
C GLU A 215 52.64 -12.38 23.48
N ARG A 216 52.98 -13.65 23.23
CA ARG A 216 54.25 -14.07 22.61
C ARG A 216 54.21 -14.04 21.09
N HIS A 217 53.07 -14.38 20.51
CA HIS A 217 52.83 -14.53 19.08
C HIS A 217 51.52 -13.83 18.68
N PRO A 218 51.52 -12.48 18.51
CA PRO A 218 50.30 -11.68 18.28
C PRO A 218 49.50 -12.07 17.03
N HIS A 219 50.13 -12.74 16.07
CA HIS A 219 49.51 -13.23 14.85
C HIS A 219 49.46 -14.76 14.79
N HIS A 220 49.28 -15.45 15.91
CA HIS A 220 49.11 -16.91 15.90
C HIS A 220 47.68 -17.29 15.50
N PHE A 221 47.50 -17.81 14.29
CA PHE A 221 46.18 -18.07 13.69
C PHE A 221 45.26 -18.95 14.55
N ALA A 222 45.76 -20.08 15.05
CA ALA A 222 44.96 -21.00 15.86
C ALA A 222 44.56 -20.40 17.22
N ALA A 223 45.38 -19.48 17.76
CA ALA A 223 45.05 -18.80 19.00
C ALA A 223 43.99 -17.70 18.81
N LEU A 224 44.09 -16.94 17.72
CA LEU A 224 43.07 -15.95 17.31
C LEU A 224 41.71 -16.64 17.07
N LEU A 225 41.70 -17.75 16.33
CA LEU A 225 40.49 -18.52 16.06
C LEU A 225 39.91 -19.13 17.35
N GLY A 226 40.78 -19.68 18.20
CA GLY A 226 40.39 -20.25 19.49
C GLY A 226 39.68 -19.24 20.40
N LEU A 227 40.18 -18.00 20.48
CA LEU A 227 39.53 -16.92 21.24
C LEU A 227 38.21 -16.48 20.58
N ALA A 228 38.19 -16.34 19.25
CA ALA A 228 36.97 -15.97 18.52
C ALA A 228 35.84 -16.97 18.80
N GLU A 229 36.13 -18.27 18.68
CA GLU A 229 35.18 -19.36 18.95
C GLU A 229 34.76 -19.38 20.43
N LEU A 230 35.67 -19.11 21.38
CA LEU A 230 35.34 -19.04 22.79
C LEU A 230 34.35 -17.91 23.10
N GLN A 231 34.55 -16.73 22.51
CA GLN A 231 33.66 -15.58 22.68
C GLN A 231 32.29 -15.82 22.02
N VAL A 232 32.23 -16.53 20.88
CA VAL A 232 30.95 -16.98 20.29
C VAL A 232 30.19 -17.88 21.26
N HIS A 233 30.86 -18.87 21.86
CA HIS A 233 30.23 -19.77 22.84
C HIS A 233 29.80 -19.02 24.12
N GLY A 234 30.51 -17.96 24.49
CA GLY A 234 30.17 -17.07 25.60
C GLY A 234 29.01 -16.09 25.30
N GLY A 235 28.56 -15.98 24.04
CA GLY A 235 27.52 -15.06 23.60
C GLY A 235 27.99 -13.62 23.34
N ASP A 236 29.28 -13.33 23.47
CA ASP A 236 29.85 -12.02 23.12
C ASP A 236 30.28 -11.99 21.65
N HIS A 237 29.29 -11.81 20.79
CA HIS A 237 29.49 -11.76 19.33
C HIS A 237 30.31 -10.54 18.88
N ALA A 238 30.35 -9.45 19.66
CA ALA A 238 31.15 -8.27 19.35
C ALA A 238 32.64 -8.52 19.61
N ALA A 239 32.98 -9.15 20.75
CA ALA A 239 34.34 -9.59 21.04
C ALA A 239 34.80 -10.68 20.07
N ALA A 240 33.93 -11.63 19.71
CA ALA A 240 34.23 -12.63 18.69
C ALA A 240 34.58 -12.00 17.33
N ALA A 241 33.82 -11.00 16.89
CA ALA A 241 34.07 -10.29 15.64
C ALA A 241 35.45 -9.61 15.60
N HIS A 242 35.94 -9.08 16.74
CA HIS A 242 37.29 -8.52 16.84
C HIS A 242 38.36 -9.57 16.51
N TRP A 243 38.31 -10.74 17.14
CA TRP A 243 39.27 -11.81 16.93
C TRP A 243 39.19 -12.42 15.52
N TYR A 244 37.97 -12.57 14.97
CA TYR A 244 37.78 -13.02 13.59
C TYR A 244 38.39 -12.06 12.57
N ARG A 245 38.33 -10.73 12.77
CA ARG A 245 38.99 -9.77 11.86
C ARG A 245 40.49 -9.99 11.80
N LEU A 246 41.14 -10.19 12.95
CA LEU A 246 42.57 -10.47 13.03
C LEU A 246 42.93 -11.82 12.39
N ALA A 247 42.08 -12.84 12.54
CA ALA A 247 42.29 -14.13 11.87
C ALA A 247 42.15 -14.02 10.34
N ILE A 248 41.24 -13.18 9.84
CA ILE A 248 41.02 -12.93 8.41
C ILE A 248 42.23 -12.21 7.77
N GLU A 249 42.97 -11.38 8.49
CA GLU A 249 44.20 -10.75 7.97
C GLU A 249 45.23 -11.81 7.50
N GLN A 250 45.23 -12.99 8.11
CA GLN A 250 46.13 -14.09 7.74
C GLN A 250 45.58 -15.00 6.66
N GLN A 251 44.26 -15.17 6.61
CA GLN A 251 43.58 -15.93 5.57
C GLN A 251 42.47 -15.08 4.94
N PRO A 252 42.84 -14.10 4.09
CA PRO A 252 41.92 -13.08 3.64
C PRO A 252 40.77 -13.65 2.80
N ASP A 253 40.99 -14.74 2.07
CA ASP A 253 40.01 -15.34 1.17
C ASP A 253 39.33 -16.61 1.75
N ASN A 254 39.40 -16.81 3.07
CA ASN A 254 38.71 -17.91 3.73
C ASN A 254 37.21 -17.57 3.92
N VAL A 255 36.37 -18.10 3.03
CA VAL A 255 34.92 -17.87 3.02
C VAL A 255 34.25 -18.26 4.33
N LEU A 256 34.71 -19.32 5.00
CA LEU A 256 34.13 -19.78 6.27
C LEU A 256 34.34 -18.75 7.39
N LEU A 257 35.56 -18.20 7.48
CA LEU A 257 35.87 -17.14 8.45
C LEU A 257 35.11 -15.85 8.15
N LEU A 258 35.06 -15.44 6.88
CA LEU A 258 34.30 -14.28 6.45
C LEU A 258 32.80 -14.45 6.77
N SER A 259 32.23 -15.62 6.51
CA SER A 259 30.83 -15.93 6.80
C SER A 259 30.54 -15.90 8.30
N THR A 260 31.45 -16.44 9.12
CA THR A 260 31.31 -16.45 10.57
C THR A 260 31.46 -15.05 11.17
N LEU A 261 32.37 -14.23 10.63
CA LEU A 261 32.49 -12.81 11.00
C LEU A 261 31.19 -12.05 10.67
N VAL A 262 30.65 -12.23 9.47
CA VAL A 262 29.38 -11.61 9.06
C VAL A 262 28.27 -12.01 10.01
N TRP A 263 28.14 -13.31 10.31
CA TRP A 263 27.14 -13.79 11.26
C TRP A 263 27.31 -13.17 12.66
N CYS A 264 28.54 -13.08 13.17
CA CYS A 264 28.81 -12.44 14.47
C CYS A 264 28.41 -10.96 14.46
N LEU A 265 28.77 -10.21 13.41
CA LEU A 265 28.46 -8.79 13.28
C LEU A 265 26.96 -8.53 13.17
N LEU A 266 26.23 -9.35 12.42
CA LEU A 266 24.77 -9.27 12.33
C LEU A 266 24.10 -9.58 13.66
N THR A 267 24.56 -10.61 14.36
CA THR A 267 24.02 -10.99 15.69
C THR A 267 24.34 -9.93 16.75
N ALA A 268 25.47 -9.23 16.61
CA ALA A 268 25.84 -8.08 17.44
C ALA A 268 25.10 -6.77 17.07
N GLY A 269 24.18 -6.79 16.09
CA GLY A 269 23.44 -5.61 15.65
C GLY A 269 24.28 -4.59 14.90
N GLN A 270 25.37 -5.01 14.23
CA GLN A 270 26.29 -4.16 13.47
C GLN A 270 26.28 -4.53 11.96
N PRO A 271 25.14 -4.41 11.24
CA PRO A 271 25.05 -4.82 9.84
C PRO A 271 25.94 -4.00 8.91
N GLU A 272 26.17 -2.72 9.19
CA GLU A 272 27.04 -1.85 8.40
C GLU A 272 28.50 -2.29 8.46
N ALA A 273 28.95 -2.75 9.64
CA ALA A 273 30.30 -3.28 9.81
C ALA A 273 30.49 -4.62 9.09
N ALA A 274 29.40 -5.36 8.83
CA ALA A 274 29.42 -6.63 8.11
C ALA A 274 29.52 -6.46 6.60
N ALA A 275 29.18 -5.29 6.05
CA ALA A 275 28.99 -5.07 4.62
C ALA A 275 30.21 -5.45 3.76
N GLU A 276 31.40 -4.95 4.10
CA GLU A 276 32.62 -5.22 3.32
C GLU A 276 32.98 -6.72 3.36
N SER A 277 32.87 -7.33 4.54
CA SER A 277 33.15 -8.75 4.73
C SER A 277 32.15 -9.63 3.98
N LEU A 278 30.88 -9.21 3.96
CA LEU A 278 29.79 -9.89 3.26
C LEU A 278 29.93 -9.79 1.73
N GLU A 279 30.22 -8.61 1.19
CA GLU A 279 30.50 -8.44 -0.23
C GLU A 279 31.69 -9.29 -0.66
N ARG A 280 32.75 -9.32 0.15
CA ARG A 280 33.92 -10.13 -0.11
C ARG A 280 33.59 -11.62 -0.08
N ALA A 281 32.85 -12.07 0.93
CA ALA A 281 32.43 -13.47 1.04
C ALA A 281 31.58 -13.88 -0.16
N LEU A 282 30.65 -13.03 -0.61
CA LEU A 282 29.80 -13.27 -1.79
C LEU A 282 30.55 -13.20 -3.13
N ARG A 283 31.67 -12.48 -3.22
CA ARG A 283 32.55 -12.55 -4.40
C ARG A 283 33.26 -13.90 -4.50
N LEU A 284 33.66 -14.46 -3.37
CA LEU A 284 34.37 -15.73 -3.30
C LEU A 284 33.44 -16.94 -3.40
N ASP A 285 32.25 -16.85 -2.80
CA ASP A 285 31.18 -17.85 -2.89
C ASP A 285 29.83 -17.21 -3.24
N PRO A 286 29.56 -16.99 -4.55
CA PRO A 286 28.34 -16.32 -5.00
C PRO A 286 27.04 -17.10 -4.78
N HIS A 287 27.11 -18.39 -4.42
CA HIS A 287 25.95 -19.28 -4.32
C HIS A 287 25.66 -19.70 -2.87
N ASN A 288 26.23 -18.99 -1.90
CA ASN A 288 26.01 -19.26 -0.49
C ASN A 288 24.67 -18.68 -0.01
N GLY A 289 23.69 -19.54 0.28
CA GLY A 289 22.35 -19.11 0.69
C GLY A 289 22.32 -18.29 1.99
N GLN A 290 23.20 -18.56 2.95
CA GLN A 290 23.27 -17.81 4.21
C GLN A 290 23.79 -16.38 3.99
N LEU A 291 24.82 -16.24 3.16
CA LEU A 291 25.35 -14.92 2.79
C LEU A 291 24.36 -14.14 1.91
N LEU A 292 23.66 -14.80 0.99
CA LEU A 292 22.61 -14.14 0.20
C LEU A 292 21.46 -13.65 1.09
N ASN A 293 21.06 -14.42 2.10
CA ASN A 293 20.08 -13.99 3.09
C ASN A 293 20.55 -12.76 3.89
N ALA A 294 21.79 -12.78 4.37
CA ALA A 294 22.41 -11.64 5.06
C ALA A 294 22.45 -10.38 4.17
N TRP A 295 22.74 -10.56 2.88
CA TRP A 295 22.81 -9.46 1.92
C TRP A 295 21.44 -8.88 1.60
N ILE A 296 20.41 -9.71 1.45
CA ILE A 296 19.02 -9.25 1.28
C ILE A 296 18.63 -8.35 2.45
N GLU A 297 18.90 -8.75 3.69
CA GLU A 297 18.50 -7.97 4.86
C GLU A 297 19.28 -6.66 5.00
N LEU A 298 20.59 -6.67 4.70
CA LEU A 298 21.41 -5.46 4.66
C LEU A 298 20.93 -4.47 3.59
N CYS A 299 20.65 -4.94 2.36
CA CYS A 299 20.12 -4.08 1.31
C CYS A 299 18.75 -3.53 1.68
N ARG A 300 17.89 -4.31 2.37
CA ARG A 300 16.60 -3.81 2.87
C ARG A 300 16.76 -2.73 3.93
N SER A 301 17.68 -2.89 4.88
CA SER A 301 17.92 -1.87 5.92
C SER A 301 18.49 -0.56 5.34
N ARG A 302 19.18 -0.64 4.19
CA ARG A 302 19.66 0.50 3.41
C ARG A 302 18.65 1.08 2.41
N GLU A 303 17.46 0.50 2.33
CA GLU A 303 16.45 0.83 1.31
C GLU A 303 16.93 0.61 -0.15
N GLU A 304 17.96 -0.21 -0.34
CA GLU A 304 18.53 -0.62 -1.64
C GLU A 304 17.70 -1.78 -2.25
N LEU A 305 16.40 -1.58 -2.39
CA LEU A 305 15.43 -2.60 -2.81
C LEU A 305 15.80 -3.36 -4.11
N PRO A 306 16.35 -2.72 -5.16
CA PRO A 306 16.76 -3.44 -6.37
C PRO A 306 17.86 -4.48 -6.14
N GLN A 307 18.82 -4.17 -5.25
CA GLN A 307 19.91 -5.09 -4.91
C GLN A 307 19.41 -6.24 -4.03
N ALA A 308 18.50 -5.94 -3.09
CA ALA A 308 17.82 -6.97 -2.31
C ALA A 308 17.03 -7.94 -3.22
N LEU A 309 16.36 -7.42 -4.23
CA LEU A 309 15.60 -8.22 -5.19
C LEU A 309 16.50 -9.11 -6.07
N GLU A 310 17.65 -8.59 -6.53
CA GLU A 310 18.63 -9.37 -7.28
C GLU A 310 19.17 -10.53 -6.44
N ALA A 311 19.57 -10.26 -5.20
CA ALA A 311 20.09 -11.28 -4.29
C ALA A 311 19.03 -12.32 -3.92
N SER A 312 17.78 -11.89 -3.72
CA SER A 312 16.65 -12.79 -3.55
C SER A 312 16.42 -13.68 -4.78
N SER A 313 16.59 -13.16 -6.00
CA SER A 313 16.51 -13.96 -7.22
C SER A 313 17.63 -15.03 -7.28
N ARG A 314 18.86 -14.67 -6.88
CA ARG A 314 19.99 -15.60 -6.79
C ARG A 314 19.75 -16.68 -5.73
N LEU A 315 19.18 -16.31 -4.58
CA LEU A 315 18.83 -17.25 -3.52
C LEU A 315 17.80 -18.27 -4.02
N LEU A 316 16.78 -17.83 -4.74
CA LEU A 316 15.75 -18.71 -5.31
C LEU A 316 16.26 -19.66 -6.40
N ALA A 317 17.42 -19.39 -6.99
CA ALA A 317 18.05 -20.29 -7.96
C ALA A 317 18.78 -21.47 -7.28
N LEU A 318 18.96 -21.44 -5.96
CA LEU A 318 19.56 -22.54 -5.20
C LEU A 318 18.54 -23.64 -4.92
N GLU A 319 18.98 -24.90 -4.95
CA GLU A 319 18.12 -26.06 -4.61
C GLU A 319 17.61 -26.01 -3.16
N SER A 320 18.34 -25.33 -2.27
CA SER A 320 17.98 -25.17 -0.86
C SER A 320 16.94 -24.08 -0.59
N ALA A 321 16.47 -23.36 -1.62
CA ALA A 321 15.52 -22.27 -1.46
C ALA A 321 14.17 -22.75 -0.92
N SER A 322 13.73 -22.16 0.19
CA SER A 322 12.48 -22.50 0.84
C SER A 322 11.28 -21.78 0.22
N ALA A 323 10.06 -22.25 0.53
CA ALA A 323 8.84 -21.53 0.18
C ALA A 323 8.72 -20.18 0.89
N TRP A 324 9.33 -20.03 2.08
CA TRP A 324 9.43 -18.75 2.78
C TRP A 324 10.31 -17.75 2.03
N ASP A 325 11.40 -18.20 1.40
CA ASP A 325 12.24 -17.34 0.56
C ASP A 325 11.48 -16.84 -0.67
N ARG A 326 10.56 -17.66 -1.21
CA ARG A 326 9.66 -17.25 -2.31
C ARG A 326 8.69 -16.17 -1.87
N LEU A 327 8.10 -16.27 -0.67
CA LEU A 327 7.22 -15.21 -0.14
C LEU A 327 7.99 -13.91 0.13
N ARG A 328 9.23 -14.00 0.63
CA ARG A 328 10.09 -12.82 0.80
C ARG A 328 10.42 -12.16 -0.53
N HIS A 329 10.71 -12.96 -1.57
CA HIS A 329 10.92 -12.46 -2.92
C HIS A 329 9.69 -11.73 -3.48
N VAL A 330 8.50 -12.30 -3.28
CA VAL A 330 7.22 -11.69 -3.66
C VAL A 330 7.02 -10.34 -2.99
N GLU A 331 7.33 -10.23 -1.70
CA GLU A 331 7.26 -8.96 -0.97
C GLU A 331 8.26 -7.93 -1.49
N LEU A 332 9.49 -8.34 -1.84
CA LEU A 332 10.48 -7.45 -2.47
C LEU A 332 10.03 -6.97 -3.86
N LEU A 333 9.45 -7.85 -4.68
CA LEU A 333 8.85 -7.46 -5.97
C LEU A 333 7.74 -6.43 -5.78
N ARG A 334 6.89 -6.62 -4.76
CA ARG A 334 5.84 -5.67 -4.40
C ARG A 334 6.42 -4.30 -4.00
N GLN A 335 7.44 -4.28 -3.16
CA GLN A 335 8.12 -3.05 -2.72
C GLN A 335 8.82 -2.33 -3.88
N CYS A 336 9.38 -3.08 -4.84
CA CYS A 336 9.94 -2.58 -6.10
C CYS A 336 8.88 -2.16 -7.14
N GLN A 337 7.60 -2.05 -6.78
CA GLN A 337 6.51 -1.66 -7.68
C GLN A 337 6.31 -2.61 -8.88
N ARG A 338 6.57 -3.91 -8.70
CA ARG A 338 6.40 -4.98 -9.71
C ARG A 338 5.32 -6.00 -9.30
N PRO A 339 4.06 -5.57 -9.02
CA PRO A 339 3.04 -6.46 -8.44
C PRO A 339 2.59 -7.58 -9.38
N SER A 340 2.61 -7.39 -10.69
CA SER A 340 2.24 -8.43 -11.66
C SER A 340 3.23 -9.59 -11.68
N GLU A 341 4.52 -9.29 -11.57
CA GLU A 341 5.57 -10.31 -11.49
C GLU A 341 5.52 -11.02 -10.14
N ALA A 342 5.24 -10.28 -9.06
CA ALA A 342 5.02 -10.84 -7.73
C ALA A 342 3.86 -11.85 -7.74
N LEU A 343 2.76 -11.52 -8.43
CA LEU A 343 1.60 -12.41 -8.56
C LEU A 343 1.95 -13.68 -9.37
N ALA A 344 2.72 -13.55 -10.45
CA ALA A 344 3.19 -14.70 -11.23
C ALA A 344 4.14 -15.63 -10.45
N CYS A 345 4.89 -15.09 -9.48
CA CYS A 345 5.65 -15.89 -8.53
C CYS A 345 4.73 -16.69 -7.60
N LEU A 346 3.60 -16.11 -7.18
CA LEU A 346 2.61 -16.82 -6.34
C LEU A 346 1.79 -17.87 -7.10
N ASP A 347 1.67 -17.79 -8.43
CA ASP A 347 1.01 -18.86 -9.20
C ASP A 347 1.81 -20.17 -9.23
N ARG A 348 3.13 -20.08 -8.96
CA ARG A 348 4.04 -21.23 -8.80
C ARG A 348 4.35 -21.52 -7.33
N PHE A 349 3.65 -20.87 -6.40
CA PHE A 349 3.85 -21.07 -4.98
C PHE A 349 3.15 -22.35 -4.53
N ASP A 350 3.95 -23.26 -3.98
CA ASP A 350 3.49 -24.47 -3.32
C ASP A 350 3.87 -24.41 -1.84
N ALA A 351 2.87 -24.49 -0.99
CA ALA A 351 3.02 -24.51 0.47
C ALA A 351 3.15 -25.93 1.04
N GLY A 352 2.98 -26.97 0.21
CA GLY A 352 2.83 -28.35 0.69
C GLY A 352 1.68 -28.46 1.70
N ASP A 353 1.93 -29.16 2.80
CA ASP A 353 0.96 -29.36 3.89
C ASP A 353 1.01 -28.27 4.99
N ASP A 354 1.86 -27.25 4.85
CA ASP A 354 2.00 -26.18 5.86
C ASP A 354 0.88 -25.13 5.71
N GLN A 355 -0.14 -25.26 6.55
CA GLN A 355 -1.30 -24.35 6.58
C GLN A 355 -0.92 -22.90 6.88
N LYS A 356 0.10 -22.64 7.73
CA LYS A 356 0.51 -21.26 8.04
C LYS A 356 1.18 -20.61 6.85
N LEU A 357 2.09 -21.35 6.21
CA LEU A 357 2.73 -20.92 4.98
C LEU A 357 1.71 -20.70 3.85
N GLN A 358 0.69 -21.57 3.75
CA GLN A 358 -0.42 -21.39 2.82
C GLN A 358 -1.21 -20.10 3.12
N ALA A 359 -1.51 -19.83 4.39
CA ALA A 359 -2.20 -18.61 4.82
C ALA A 359 -1.40 -17.34 4.43
N HIS A 360 -0.08 -17.33 4.68
CA HIS A 360 0.79 -16.21 4.27
C HIS A 360 0.86 -16.03 2.75
N GLY A 361 0.90 -17.13 1.97
CA GLY A 361 0.85 -17.05 0.51
C GLY A 361 -0.47 -16.46 -0.02
N LEU A 362 -1.60 -16.84 0.59
CA LEU A 362 -2.92 -16.27 0.28
C LEU A 362 -3.03 -14.81 0.69
N GLN A 363 -2.45 -14.42 1.83
CA GLN A 363 -2.40 -13.02 2.23
C GLN A 363 -1.60 -12.18 1.24
N ALA A 364 -0.41 -12.64 0.83
CA ALA A 364 0.42 -11.95 -0.17
C ALA A 364 -0.33 -11.84 -1.51
N ARG A 365 -1.02 -12.90 -1.94
CA ARG A 365 -1.88 -12.91 -3.14
C ARG A 365 -2.97 -11.86 -3.02
N GLY A 366 -3.66 -11.84 -1.89
CA GLY A 366 -4.73 -10.89 -1.59
C GLY A 366 -4.26 -9.43 -1.68
N VAL A 367 -3.13 -9.09 -1.07
CA VAL A 367 -2.56 -7.73 -1.11
C VAL A 367 -2.17 -7.31 -2.53
N LEU A 368 -1.59 -8.22 -3.32
CA LEU A 368 -1.24 -7.94 -4.72
C LEU A 368 -2.47 -7.75 -5.61
N LEU A 369 -3.46 -8.63 -5.47
CA LEU A 369 -4.74 -8.51 -6.20
C LEU A 369 -5.45 -7.19 -5.89
N ARG A 370 -5.39 -6.74 -4.61
CA ARG A 370 -5.88 -5.42 -4.20
C ARG A 370 -5.15 -4.30 -4.93
N GLN A 371 -3.80 -4.33 -4.97
CA GLN A 371 -3.01 -3.32 -5.68
C GLN A 371 -3.29 -3.28 -7.20
N LEU A 372 -3.64 -4.43 -7.79
CA LEU A 372 -4.04 -4.55 -9.20
C LEU A 372 -5.52 -4.22 -9.45
N GLY A 373 -6.29 -3.83 -8.42
CA GLY A 373 -7.72 -3.50 -8.53
C GLY A 373 -8.66 -4.71 -8.65
N GLN A 374 -8.16 -5.94 -8.47
CA GLN A 374 -8.94 -7.18 -8.48
C GLN A 374 -9.54 -7.46 -7.10
N LEU A 375 -10.47 -6.60 -6.68
CA LEU A 375 -10.97 -6.57 -5.29
C LEU A 375 -11.72 -7.83 -4.84
N GLN A 376 -12.46 -8.51 -5.75
CA GLN A 376 -13.22 -9.72 -5.40
C GLN A 376 -12.31 -10.93 -5.16
N ASP A 377 -11.32 -11.13 -6.04
CA ASP A 377 -10.34 -12.20 -5.89
C ASP A 377 -9.45 -11.94 -4.66
N SER A 378 -9.12 -10.68 -4.41
CA SER A 378 -8.44 -10.24 -3.19
C SER A 378 -9.23 -10.59 -1.93
N LEU A 379 -10.54 -10.28 -1.92
CA LEU A 379 -11.43 -10.59 -0.78
C LEU A 379 -11.50 -12.08 -0.51
N THR A 380 -11.60 -12.90 -1.57
CA THR A 380 -11.63 -14.35 -1.47
C THR A 380 -10.33 -14.89 -0.86
N ALA A 381 -9.18 -14.45 -1.38
CA ALA A 381 -7.87 -14.87 -0.88
C ALA A 381 -7.64 -14.46 0.59
N LEU A 382 -8.00 -13.24 0.98
CA LEU A 382 -7.79 -12.74 2.34
C LEU A 382 -8.72 -13.39 3.36
N ARG A 383 -9.99 -13.66 3.00
CA ARG A 383 -10.90 -14.43 3.88
C ARG A 383 -10.38 -15.84 4.11
N GLU A 384 -9.84 -16.46 3.07
CA GLU A 384 -9.24 -17.79 3.19
C GLU A 384 -7.95 -17.78 4.04
N ALA A 385 -7.11 -16.75 3.90
CA ALA A 385 -5.93 -16.58 4.75
C ALA A 385 -6.29 -16.49 6.25
N VAL A 386 -7.30 -15.67 6.59
CA VAL A 386 -7.81 -15.57 7.96
C VAL A 386 -8.45 -16.88 8.44
N ARG A 387 -9.11 -17.63 7.55
CA ARG A 387 -9.71 -18.93 7.89
C ARG A 387 -8.65 -19.98 8.25
N LEU A 388 -7.54 -20.02 7.51
CA LEU A 388 -6.45 -20.98 7.71
C LEU A 388 -5.59 -20.64 8.92
N ASP A 389 -5.31 -19.36 9.15
CA ASP A 389 -4.61 -18.89 10.36
C ASP A 389 -5.30 -17.64 10.93
N PRO A 390 -6.31 -17.82 11.81
CA PRO A 390 -7.02 -16.71 12.44
C PRO A 390 -6.22 -16.05 13.58
N THR A 391 -5.08 -16.63 13.97
CA THR A 391 -4.22 -16.13 15.04
C THR A 391 -3.14 -15.18 14.56
N CYS A 392 -2.98 -15.02 13.25
CA CYS A 392 -2.04 -14.05 12.68
C CYS A 392 -2.72 -12.68 12.45
N PRO A 393 -2.25 -11.61 13.12
CA PRO A 393 -2.87 -10.29 12.99
C PRO A 393 -2.71 -9.70 11.59
N ASP A 394 -1.63 -10.01 10.88
CA ASP A 394 -1.36 -9.47 9.54
C ASP A 394 -2.43 -9.91 8.53
N HIS A 395 -2.96 -11.12 8.67
CA HIS A 395 -4.06 -11.61 7.83
C HIS A 395 -5.34 -10.81 8.08
N ALA A 396 -5.70 -10.62 9.35
CA ALA A 396 -6.89 -9.87 9.75
C ALA A 396 -6.79 -8.40 9.33
N VAL A 397 -5.61 -7.78 9.47
CA VAL A 397 -5.34 -6.38 9.09
C VAL A 397 -5.38 -6.20 7.58
N ALA A 398 -4.82 -7.13 6.82
CA ALA A 398 -4.89 -7.10 5.36
C ALA A 398 -6.36 -7.20 4.88
N LEU A 399 -7.15 -8.13 5.46
CA LEU A 399 -8.57 -8.26 5.17
C LEU A 399 -9.34 -7.00 5.55
N ALA A 400 -9.13 -6.47 6.77
CA ALA A 400 -9.80 -5.27 7.25
C ALA A 400 -9.49 -4.03 6.40
N SER A 401 -8.25 -3.92 5.90
CA SER A 401 -7.85 -2.84 4.99
C SER A 401 -8.61 -2.91 3.66
N LEU A 402 -8.77 -4.12 3.09
CA LEU A 402 -9.59 -4.30 1.89
C LEU A 402 -11.07 -4.03 2.17
N LEU A 403 -11.60 -4.52 3.29
CA LEU A 403 -12.98 -4.29 3.72
C LEU A 403 -13.26 -2.79 3.88
N ALA A 404 -12.30 -2.02 4.41
CA ALA A 404 -12.39 -0.55 4.46
C ALA A 404 -12.48 0.07 3.06
N GLU A 405 -11.66 -0.39 2.12
CA GLU A 405 -11.65 0.12 0.74
C GLU A 405 -12.95 -0.17 -0.01
N ILE A 406 -13.56 -1.34 0.23
CA ILE A 406 -14.87 -1.67 -0.34
C ILE A 406 -16.05 -1.09 0.48
N GLY A 407 -15.80 -0.42 1.60
CA GLY A 407 -16.85 0.16 2.45
C GLY A 407 -17.58 -0.84 3.38
N ALA A 408 -17.05 -2.05 3.55
CA ALA A 408 -17.51 -3.06 4.51
C ALA A 408 -16.89 -2.83 5.91
N PHE A 409 -16.96 -1.61 6.43
CA PHE A 409 -16.25 -1.20 7.64
C PHE A 409 -16.63 -2.01 8.89
N GLN A 410 -17.91 -2.36 9.03
CA GLN A 410 -18.40 -3.12 10.18
C GLN A 410 -17.84 -4.54 10.21
N GLU A 411 -17.82 -5.23 9.06
CA GLU A 411 -17.19 -6.56 8.92
C GLU A 411 -15.70 -6.48 9.25
N GLY A 412 -15.02 -5.42 8.80
CA GLY A 412 -13.61 -5.20 9.11
C GLY A 412 -13.36 -5.00 10.62
N LEU A 413 -14.23 -4.25 11.32
CA LEU A 413 -14.14 -4.07 12.78
C LEU A 413 -14.34 -5.37 13.52
N GLU A 414 -15.39 -6.12 13.17
CA GLU A 414 -15.71 -7.41 13.80
C GLU A 414 -14.58 -8.41 13.59
N GLY A 415 -14.01 -8.48 12.38
CA GLY A 415 -12.87 -9.33 12.07
C GLY A 415 -11.61 -8.98 12.88
N LEU A 416 -11.29 -7.69 13.05
CA LEU A 416 -10.16 -7.28 13.88
C LEU A 416 -10.40 -7.55 15.38
N GLN A 417 -11.61 -7.28 15.88
CA GLN A 417 -11.96 -7.56 17.28
C GLN A 417 -11.92 -9.06 17.59
N GLU A 418 -12.36 -9.89 16.65
CA GLU A 418 -12.27 -11.35 16.77
C GLU A 418 -10.81 -11.81 16.78
N SER A 419 -9.96 -11.26 15.90
CA SER A 419 -8.53 -11.54 15.89
C SER A 419 -7.86 -11.13 17.22
N GLU A 420 -8.18 -9.94 17.76
CA GLU A 420 -7.73 -9.50 19.09
C GLU A 420 -8.15 -10.49 20.20
N ARG A 421 -9.38 -11.00 20.13
CA ARG A 421 -9.93 -11.97 21.10
C ARG A 421 -9.22 -13.32 21.03
N LEU A 422 -8.95 -13.82 19.82
CA LEU A 422 -8.32 -15.12 19.61
C LEU A 422 -6.84 -15.15 20.02
N ILE A 423 -6.14 -14.03 19.86
CA ILE A 423 -4.72 -13.90 20.19
C ILE A 423 -4.50 -13.69 21.69
N GLY A 424 -5.47 -13.06 22.38
CA GLY A 424 -5.46 -12.87 23.83
C GLY A 424 -4.60 -11.69 24.32
N SER A 425 -4.84 -11.26 25.56
CA SER A 425 -4.14 -10.13 26.18
C SER A 425 -2.68 -10.42 26.54
N GLU A 426 -2.28 -11.70 26.63
CA GLU A 426 -0.92 -12.12 27.01
C GLU A 426 0.15 -11.66 26.01
N GLN A 427 -0.21 -11.46 24.73
CA GLN A 427 0.70 -10.95 23.71
C GLN A 427 0.69 -9.41 23.59
N GLY A 428 -0.16 -8.70 24.35
CA GLY A 428 -0.27 -7.24 24.27
C GLY A 428 -0.69 -6.71 22.88
N LEU A 429 -1.22 -7.56 22.00
CA LEU A 429 -1.55 -7.20 20.62
C LEU A 429 -2.68 -6.15 20.55
N ALA A 430 -3.72 -6.32 21.36
CA ALA A 430 -4.82 -5.34 21.47
C ALA A 430 -4.34 -3.96 21.96
N SER A 431 -3.18 -3.88 22.62
CA SER A 431 -2.56 -2.60 23.00
C SER A 431 -1.60 -2.04 21.94
N GLN A 432 -1.40 -2.72 20.81
CA GLN A 432 -0.46 -2.25 19.78
C GLN A 432 -1.00 -0.97 19.12
N PRO A 433 -0.23 0.14 19.14
CA PRO A 433 -0.68 1.44 18.63
C PRO A 433 -1.12 1.41 17.17
N TRP A 434 -0.40 0.70 16.30
CA TRP A 434 -0.69 0.60 14.88
C TRP A 434 -2.01 -0.15 14.59
N LEU A 435 -2.34 -1.17 15.39
CA LEU A 435 -3.59 -1.93 15.26
C LEU A 435 -4.78 -1.11 15.74
N GLN A 436 -4.63 -0.40 16.87
CA GLN A 436 -5.65 0.54 17.33
C GLN A 436 -5.83 1.69 16.33
N PHE A 437 -4.75 2.17 15.71
CA PHE A 437 -4.83 3.18 14.66
C PHE A 437 -5.60 2.67 13.43
N ALA A 438 -5.42 1.42 13.01
CA ALA A 438 -6.20 0.83 11.90
C ALA A 438 -7.72 0.85 12.18
N LYS A 439 -8.12 0.61 13.45
CA LYS A 439 -9.53 0.69 13.86
C LYS A 439 -10.12 2.10 13.75
N VAL A 440 -9.32 3.17 13.84
CA VAL A 440 -9.78 4.56 13.64
C VAL A 440 -10.41 4.72 12.26
N VAL A 441 -9.77 4.19 11.20
CA VAL A 441 -10.27 4.27 9.82
C VAL A 441 -11.61 3.54 9.69
N LEU A 442 -11.71 2.35 10.29
CA LEU A 442 -12.91 1.54 10.22
C LEU A 442 -14.08 2.15 11.02
N TYR A 443 -13.85 2.62 12.25
CA TYR A 443 -14.88 3.30 13.05
C TYR A 443 -15.37 4.57 12.35
N ARG A 444 -14.44 5.37 11.81
CA ARG A 444 -14.78 6.56 11.01
C ARG A 444 -15.66 6.18 9.82
N GLY A 445 -15.27 5.16 9.05
CA GLY A 445 -16.02 4.69 7.88
C GLY A 445 -17.39 4.09 8.23
N ALA A 446 -17.51 3.44 9.39
CA ALA A 446 -18.78 2.94 9.91
C ALA A 446 -19.69 4.07 10.45
N GLY A 447 -19.22 5.31 10.49
CA GLY A 447 -19.95 6.45 11.05
C GLY A 447 -19.89 6.57 12.57
N ASP A 448 -19.00 5.84 13.24
CA ASP A 448 -18.75 5.98 14.68
C ASP A 448 -17.57 6.92 14.94
N SER A 449 -17.82 8.22 14.73
CA SER A 449 -16.79 9.26 14.87
C SER A 449 -16.30 9.43 16.30
N GLU A 450 -17.07 9.03 17.31
CA GLU A 450 -16.69 9.15 18.72
C GLU A 450 -15.73 8.05 19.14
N ALA A 451 -16.00 6.79 18.78
CA ALA A 451 -15.05 5.71 19.00
C ALA A 451 -13.73 5.99 18.28
N ALA A 452 -13.80 6.43 17.01
CA ALA A 452 -12.62 6.83 16.24
C ALA A 452 -11.85 7.97 16.93
N LEU A 453 -12.54 8.99 17.44
CA LEU A 453 -11.93 10.13 18.12
C LEU A 453 -11.27 9.73 19.44
N ALA A 454 -11.91 8.87 20.22
CA ALA A 454 -11.38 8.39 21.50
C ALA A 454 -10.07 7.61 21.29
N ILE A 455 -10.03 6.71 20.29
CA ILE A 455 -8.83 5.94 19.95
C ILE A 455 -7.72 6.88 19.44
N ALA A 456 -8.04 7.77 18.49
CA ALA A 456 -7.07 8.73 17.95
C ALA A 456 -6.49 9.66 19.03
N ALA A 457 -7.31 10.07 20.02
CA ALA A 457 -6.84 10.87 21.15
C ALA A 457 -5.90 10.08 22.07
N GLY A 458 -6.20 8.80 22.33
CA GLY A 458 -5.34 7.92 23.15
C GLY A 458 -3.98 7.64 22.52
N LEU A 459 -3.90 7.66 21.18
CA LEU A 459 -2.66 7.41 20.43
C LEU A 459 -1.85 8.67 20.14
N ALA A 460 -2.31 9.86 20.55
CA ALA A 460 -1.74 11.14 20.13
C ALA A 460 -0.27 11.35 20.54
N GLU A 461 0.19 10.72 21.63
CA GLU A 461 1.56 10.82 22.14
C GLU A 461 2.45 9.64 21.68
N ASP A 462 1.92 8.72 20.87
CA ASP A 462 2.67 7.55 20.42
C ASP A 462 3.83 7.95 19.48
N PRO A 463 5.05 7.39 19.65
CA PRO A 463 6.19 7.73 18.80
C PRO A 463 6.05 7.33 17.32
N GLN A 464 5.31 6.26 17.02
CA GLN A 464 5.19 5.72 15.67
C GLN A 464 3.97 6.26 14.94
N VAL A 465 2.80 6.22 15.58
CA VAL A 465 1.52 6.60 14.96
C VAL A 465 0.98 7.94 15.45
N GLY A 466 1.62 8.57 16.43
CA GLY A 466 1.07 9.74 17.11
C GLY A 466 0.81 10.95 16.20
N PHE A 467 1.67 11.20 15.21
CA PHE A 467 1.40 12.27 14.23
C PHE A 467 0.13 11.98 13.42
N SER A 468 0.01 10.78 12.85
CA SER A 468 -1.18 10.37 12.09
C SER A 468 -2.44 10.33 12.96
N ALA A 469 -2.32 9.94 14.23
CA ALA A 469 -3.40 9.98 15.22
C ALA A 469 -3.84 11.42 15.52
N ARG A 470 -2.91 12.37 15.67
CA ARG A 470 -3.25 13.80 15.83
C ARG A 470 -3.95 14.38 14.60
N VAL A 471 -3.53 14.00 13.40
CA VAL A 471 -4.21 14.38 12.14
C VAL A 471 -5.64 13.84 12.13
N GLN A 472 -5.83 12.53 12.36
CA GLN A 472 -7.17 11.94 12.39
C GLN A 472 -8.06 12.56 13.47
N ARG A 473 -7.49 12.85 14.66
CA ARG A 473 -8.18 13.58 15.72
C ARG A 473 -8.64 14.97 15.26
N ALA A 474 -7.78 15.74 14.59
CA ALA A 474 -8.14 17.05 14.07
C ALA A 474 -9.27 16.95 13.04
N GLU A 475 -9.18 16.04 12.06
CA GLU A 475 -10.21 15.80 11.05
C GLU A 475 -11.56 15.39 11.67
N LEU A 476 -11.55 14.47 12.66
CA LEU A 476 -12.76 14.03 13.35
C LEU A 476 -13.42 15.18 14.13
N LEU A 477 -12.62 16.00 14.82
CA LEU A 477 -13.12 17.21 15.49
C LEU A 477 -13.72 18.21 14.49
N MET A 478 -13.09 18.41 13.33
CA MET A 478 -13.64 19.25 12.27
C MET A 478 -15.01 18.74 11.80
N ASN A 479 -15.12 17.44 11.53
CA ASN A 479 -16.35 16.79 11.06
C ASN A 479 -17.48 16.88 12.09
N LEU A 480 -17.16 16.76 13.38
CA LEU A 480 -18.11 16.94 14.48
C LEU A 480 -18.44 18.43 14.78
N GLY A 481 -17.78 19.36 14.09
CA GLY A 481 -17.89 20.79 14.37
C GLY A 481 -17.48 21.16 15.80
N ASP A 482 -16.54 20.43 16.39
CA ASP A 482 -16.06 20.66 17.75
C ASP A 482 -15.15 21.90 17.78
N ALA A 483 -15.31 22.76 18.80
CA ALA A 483 -14.53 24.00 18.93
C ALA A 483 -13.02 23.74 19.08
N ARG A 484 -12.62 22.54 19.49
CA ARG A 484 -11.21 22.13 19.62
C ARG A 484 -10.52 21.85 18.28
N ALA A 485 -11.27 21.78 17.16
CA ALA A 485 -10.74 21.42 15.86
C ALA A 485 -9.61 22.35 15.38
N GLU A 486 -9.79 23.66 15.55
CA GLU A 486 -8.79 24.65 15.13
C GLU A 486 -7.49 24.51 15.92
N ALA A 487 -7.58 24.43 17.26
CA ALA A 487 -6.42 24.21 18.13
C ALA A 487 -5.71 22.89 17.83
N ALA A 488 -6.46 21.80 17.57
CA ALA A 488 -5.89 20.50 17.22
C ALA A 488 -5.12 20.53 15.89
N THR A 489 -5.63 21.29 14.91
CA THR A 489 -5.02 21.42 13.58
C THR A 489 -3.78 22.31 13.62
N LEU A 490 -3.84 23.45 14.31
CA LEU A 490 -2.71 24.37 14.46
C LEU A 490 -1.61 23.79 15.36
N GLY A 491 -1.96 22.85 16.25
CA GLY A 491 -1.02 22.13 17.11
C GLY A 491 -0.32 20.94 16.43
N LEU A 492 -0.55 20.67 15.14
CA LEU A 492 0.19 19.65 14.41
C LEU A 492 1.66 20.11 14.28
N ALA A 493 2.58 19.35 14.87
CA ALA A 493 4.02 19.58 14.80
C ALA A 493 4.66 18.54 13.85
N PRO A 494 4.67 18.79 12.53
CA PRO A 494 5.19 17.84 11.55
C PRO A 494 6.72 17.73 11.58
N LEU A 495 7.21 16.52 11.35
CA LEU A 495 8.62 16.19 11.15
C LEU A 495 8.82 15.66 9.72
N GLY A 496 9.62 16.37 8.92
CA GLY A 496 9.88 16.01 7.52
C GLY A 496 8.78 16.43 6.53
N ALA A 497 9.02 16.18 5.25
CA ALA A 497 8.19 16.66 4.15
C ALA A 497 6.79 16.02 4.13
N ASP A 498 6.67 14.72 4.40
CA ASP A 498 5.40 14.00 4.34
C ASP A 498 4.41 14.44 5.43
N GLN A 499 4.92 14.63 6.65
CA GLN A 499 4.10 15.15 7.75
C GLN A 499 3.71 16.61 7.49
N GLN A 500 4.63 17.41 6.93
CA GLN A 500 4.33 18.79 6.55
C GLN A 500 3.20 18.84 5.51
N ARG A 501 3.25 17.97 4.50
CA ARG A 501 2.19 17.81 3.50
C ARG A 501 0.83 17.52 4.15
N GLN A 502 0.76 16.55 5.07
CA GLN A 502 -0.49 16.20 5.77
C GLN A 502 -1.03 17.35 6.64
N ALA A 503 -0.14 18.09 7.31
CA ALA A 503 -0.53 19.24 8.13
C ALA A 503 -1.12 20.39 7.28
N LEU A 504 -0.54 20.69 6.11
CA LEU A 504 -1.04 21.70 5.19
C LEU A 504 -2.42 21.34 4.62
N LEU A 505 -2.61 20.07 4.21
CA LEU A 505 -3.91 19.56 3.75
C LEU A 505 -4.98 19.67 4.86
N SER A 506 -4.64 19.26 6.09
CA SER A 506 -5.54 19.36 7.25
C SER A 506 -5.92 20.81 7.55
N ARG A 507 -4.96 21.74 7.47
CA ARG A 507 -5.18 23.17 7.66
C ARG A 507 -6.08 23.76 6.59
N SER A 508 -5.84 23.43 5.32
CA SER A 508 -6.67 23.90 4.21
C SER A 508 -8.12 23.38 4.35
N GLN A 509 -8.30 22.12 4.73
CA GLN A 509 -9.62 21.55 4.97
C GLN A 509 -10.35 22.28 6.12
N LEU A 510 -9.69 22.55 7.26
CA LEU A 510 -10.27 23.33 8.36
C LEU A 510 -10.79 24.70 7.89
N LEU A 511 -9.96 25.41 7.11
CA LEU A 511 -10.26 26.73 6.57
C LEU A 511 -11.41 26.68 5.55
N LYS A 512 -11.41 25.67 4.67
CA LYS A 512 -12.47 25.42 3.70
C LYS A 512 -13.83 25.30 4.38
N CYS A 513 -13.98 24.39 5.33
CA CYS A 513 -15.29 24.23 5.95
C CYS A 513 -15.66 25.41 6.86
N GLY A 514 -14.74 26.35 7.10
CA GLY A 514 -15.00 27.63 7.77
C GLY A 514 -15.32 28.76 6.78
N TYR A 515 -15.46 28.44 5.49
CA TYR A 515 -15.65 29.38 4.38
C TYR A 515 -14.53 30.44 4.24
N ARG A 516 -13.31 30.11 4.69
CA ARG A 516 -12.10 30.95 4.59
C ARG A 516 -11.24 30.53 3.39
N PHE A 517 -11.81 30.64 2.18
CA PHE A 517 -11.24 30.02 0.98
C PHE A 517 -9.89 30.61 0.55
N GLU A 518 -9.69 31.93 0.63
CA GLU A 518 -8.41 32.57 0.28
C GLU A 518 -7.26 32.04 1.15
N GLU A 519 -7.49 31.92 2.46
CA GLU A 519 -6.51 31.35 3.39
C GLU A 519 -6.29 29.85 3.14
N ALA A 520 -7.34 29.12 2.76
CA ALA A 520 -7.26 27.70 2.43
C ALA A 520 -6.40 27.46 1.17
N ILE A 521 -6.53 28.34 0.16
CA ILE A 521 -5.70 28.33 -1.06
C ILE A 521 -4.25 28.65 -0.71
N ALA A 522 -4.01 29.71 0.06
CA ALA A 522 -2.66 30.10 0.50
C ALA A 522 -1.97 28.99 1.31
N ALA A 523 -2.72 28.22 2.11
CA ALA A 523 -2.16 27.08 2.85
C ALA A 523 -1.68 25.94 1.93
N LEU A 524 -2.22 25.81 0.71
CA LEU A 524 -1.85 24.76 -0.25
C LEU A 524 -0.79 25.21 -1.25
N GLU A 525 -0.51 26.50 -1.37
CA GLU A 525 0.48 27.05 -2.31
C GLU A 525 1.85 26.34 -2.28
N PRO A 526 2.43 25.99 -1.10
CA PRO A 526 3.70 25.27 -1.06
C PRO A 526 3.66 23.90 -1.76
N LEU A 527 2.52 23.20 -1.72
CA LEU A 527 2.33 21.88 -2.34
C LEU A 527 2.05 21.99 -3.85
N LEU A 528 1.50 23.11 -4.31
CA LEU A 528 1.26 23.37 -5.72
C LEU A 528 2.51 23.81 -6.48
N ALA A 529 3.52 24.30 -5.75
CA ALA A 529 4.81 24.71 -6.27
C ALA A 529 5.83 23.57 -6.36
N SER A 530 5.58 22.42 -5.71
CA SER A 530 6.47 21.26 -5.76
C SER A 530 6.28 20.43 -7.03
N GLU A 531 7.35 19.78 -7.49
CA GLU A 531 7.32 18.79 -8.57
C GLU A 531 7.79 17.41 -8.03
N PRO A 532 7.07 16.30 -8.30
CA PRO A 532 5.83 16.22 -9.08
C PRO A 532 4.63 16.86 -8.37
N LEU A 533 3.70 17.41 -9.15
CA LEU A 533 2.49 18.07 -8.66
C LEU A 533 1.70 17.18 -7.68
N ASP A 534 1.41 17.72 -6.50
CA ASP A 534 0.52 17.08 -5.54
C ASP A 534 -0.93 17.13 -6.04
N LEU A 535 -1.42 16.00 -6.55
CA LEU A 535 -2.77 15.91 -7.14
C LEU A 535 -3.89 16.15 -6.14
N LEU A 536 -3.70 15.80 -4.86
CA LEU A 536 -4.74 15.98 -3.85
C LEU A 536 -4.85 17.46 -3.47
N ALA A 537 -3.71 18.12 -3.24
CA ALA A 537 -3.68 19.56 -3.00
C ALA A 537 -4.21 20.33 -4.23
N ALA A 538 -3.86 19.90 -5.44
CA ALA A 538 -4.32 20.53 -6.68
C ALA A 538 -5.85 20.42 -6.86
N ASP A 539 -6.45 19.24 -6.61
CA ASP A 539 -7.90 19.07 -6.71
C ASP A 539 -8.66 19.90 -5.66
N MET A 540 -8.18 19.93 -4.41
CA MET A 540 -8.73 20.79 -3.36
C MET A 540 -8.64 22.27 -3.72
N SER A 541 -7.47 22.73 -4.18
CA SER A 541 -7.27 24.11 -4.62
C SER A 541 -8.13 24.48 -5.81
N CYS A 542 -8.36 23.56 -6.76
CA CYS A 542 -9.23 23.82 -7.90
C CYS A 542 -10.66 24.15 -7.46
N LEU A 543 -11.24 23.35 -6.55
CA LEU A 543 -12.55 23.65 -5.96
C LEU A 543 -12.55 24.99 -5.22
N LEU A 544 -11.54 25.23 -4.37
CA LEU A 544 -11.45 26.47 -3.60
C LEU A 544 -11.35 27.71 -4.51
N LEU A 545 -10.60 27.64 -5.60
CA LEU A 545 -10.50 28.71 -6.59
C LEU A 545 -11.84 28.96 -7.29
N ILE A 546 -12.60 27.92 -7.62
CA ILE A 546 -13.96 28.07 -8.18
C ILE A 546 -14.87 28.79 -7.19
N LEU A 547 -14.88 28.36 -5.91
CA LEU A 547 -15.71 28.96 -4.86
C LEU A 547 -15.28 30.38 -4.49
N ALA A 548 -13.99 30.70 -4.63
CA ALA A 548 -13.45 32.06 -4.51
C ALA A 548 -13.62 32.89 -5.81
N ILE A 549 -14.21 32.31 -6.86
CA ILE A 549 -14.50 32.96 -8.15
C ILE A 549 -13.21 33.32 -8.93
N GLU A 550 -12.08 32.68 -8.60
CA GLU A 550 -10.79 32.76 -9.30
C GLU A 550 -10.72 31.74 -10.45
N LEU A 551 -11.69 31.84 -11.38
CA LEU A 551 -11.91 30.85 -12.43
C LEU A 551 -10.75 30.65 -13.40
N ASP A 552 -9.99 31.71 -13.71
CA ASP A 552 -8.87 31.62 -14.65
C ASP A 552 -7.72 30.80 -14.03
N ALA A 553 -7.45 31.00 -12.73
CA ALA A 553 -6.50 30.18 -11.97
C ALA A 553 -6.99 28.74 -11.79
N ALA A 554 -8.30 28.54 -11.56
CA ALA A 554 -8.89 27.20 -11.48
C ALA A 554 -8.74 26.43 -12.81
N GLN A 555 -8.95 27.11 -13.94
CA GLN A 555 -8.83 26.55 -15.28
C GLN A 555 -7.37 26.18 -15.61
N GLU A 556 -6.40 27.04 -15.27
CA GLU A 556 -4.97 26.74 -15.43
C GLU A 556 -4.56 25.52 -14.59
N LEU A 557 -5.01 25.45 -13.34
CA LEU A 557 -4.72 24.31 -12.47
C LEU A 557 -5.33 23.01 -13.00
N PHE A 558 -6.54 23.07 -13.60
CA PHE A 558 -7.15 21.91 -14.25
C PHE A 558 -6.30 21.36 -15.38
N PHE A 559 -5.68 22.22 -16.20
CA PHE A 559 -4.74 21.80 -17.24
C PHE A 559 -3.48 21.15 -16.67
N ARG A 560 -2.92 21.73 -15.60
CA ARG A 560 -1.76 21.13 -14.89
C ARG A 560 -2.08 19.76 -14.33
N ILE A 561 -3.24 19.58 -13.68
CA ILE A 561 -3.70 18.28 -13.18
C ILE A 561 -3.80 17.27 -14.32
N ARG A 562 -4.42 17.65 -15.44
CA ARG A 562 -4.56 16.78 -16.62
C ARG A 562 -3.20 16.37 -17.19
N ALA A 563 -2.26 17.31 -17.30
CA ALA A 563 -0.91 17.04 -17.78
C ALA A 563 -0.16 16.10 -16.83
N ALA A 564 -0.22 16.33 -15.52
CA ALA A 564 0.40 15.48 -14.51
C ALA A 564 -0.16 14.05 -14.53
N LYS A 565 -1.49 13.90 -14.69
CA LYS A 565 -2.15 12.59 -14.84
C LYS A 565 -1.69 11.87 -16.10
N GLN A 566 -1.62 12.56 -17.24
CA GLN A 566 -1.13 11.97 -18.50
C GLN A 566 0.35 11.55 -18.40
N ALA A 567 1.18 12.35 -17.72
CA ALA A 567 2.60 12.04 -17.52
C ALA A 567 2.81 10.84 -16.57
N SER A 568 1.86 10.56 -15.67
CA SER A 568 1.99 9.46 -14.70
C SER A 568 1.89 8.05 -15.30
N GLY A 569 1.37 7.90 -16.53
CA GLY A 569 1.18 6.59 -17.17
C GLY A 569 0.13 5.68 -16.54
N ILE A 570 -0.61 6.16 -15.53
CA ILE A 570 -1.66 5.41 -14.82
C ILE A 570 -3.02 5.73 -15.44
N ASP A 571 -3.54 4.83 -16.28
CA ASP A 571 -4.84 4.97 -16.97
C ASP A 571 -6.05 5.13 -16.01
N HIS A 572 -5.91 4.75 -14.73
CA HIS A 572 -6.99 4.78 -13.73
C HIS A 572 -7.11 6.12 -12.98
N LEU A 573 -6.13 7.02 -13.14
CA LEU A 573 -6.21 8.39 -12.60
C LEU A 573 -7.16 9.29 -13.43
N VAL A 574 -7.67 8.75 -14.53
CA VAL A 574 -8.68 9.34 -15.41
C VAL A 574 -10.02 9.34 -14.67
N GLU A 575 -10.43 10.53 -14.22
CA GLU A 575 -11.76 10.85 -13.67
C GLU A 575 -12.11 10.23 -12.29
N THR A 576 -11.55 10.78 -11.21
CA THR A 576 -12.23 10.67 -9.90
C THR A 576 -13.51 11.52 -9.95
N ALA A 577 -14.61 11.04 -9.35
CA ALA A 577 -15.93 11.69 -9.38
C ALA A 577 -15.92 13.19 -8.97
N TYR A 578 -14.96 13.60 -8.13
CA TYR A 578 -14.70 14.99 -7.74
C TYR A 578 -14.37 15.91 -8.94
N HIS A 579 -13.63 15.40 -9.94
CA HIS A 579 -13.34 16.15 -11.17
C HIS A 579 -14.61 16.43 -11.98
N GLY A 580 -15.62 15.56 -11.87
CA GLY A 580 -16.91 15.73 -12.54
C GLY A 580 -17.69 16.93 -11.98
N LEU A 581 -17.84 17.02 -10.65
CA LEU A 581 -18.54 18.13 -10.02
C LEU A 581 -17.75 19.43 -10.10
N HIS A 582 -16.43 19.43 -9.85
CA HIS A 582 -15.59 20.63 -9.98
C HIS A 582 -15.67 21.20 -11.39
N ARG A 583 -15.60 20.35 -12.42
CA ARG A 583 -15.78 20.78 -13.82
C ARG A 583 -17.17 21.36 -14.06
N CYS A 584 -18.23 20.71 -13.60
CA CYS A 584 -19.59 21.24 -13.77
C CYS A 584 -19.78 22.58 -13.05
N LEU A 585 -19.22 22.75 -11.84
CA LEU A 585 -19.25 24.04 -11.13
C LEU A 585 -18.45 25.11 -11.88
N LEU A 586 -17.28 24.78 -12.41
CA LEU A 586 -16.49 25.70 -13.23
C LEU A 586 -17.27 26.12 -14.49
N GLU A 587 -17.90 25.18 -15.18
CA GLU A 587 -18.74 25.45 -16.36
C GLU A 587 -19.95 26.32 -16.00
N GLU A 588 -20.64 26.03 -14.90
CA GLU A 588 -21.77 26.81 -14.40
C GLU A 588 -21.34 28.25 -14.07
N PHE A 589 -20.27 28.43 -13.29
CA PHE A 589 -19.75 29.75 -12.93
C PHE A 589 -19.20 30.51 -14.15
N ASN A 590 -18.89 29.82 -15.26
CA ASN A 590 -18.42 30.42 -16.50
C ASN A 590 -19.55 30.66 -17.52
N THR A 591 -20.78 30.21 -17.25
CA THR A 591 -21.93 30.34 -18.16
C THR A 591 -22.32 31.80 -18.39
N ASN A 592 -22.23 32.63 -17.35
CA ASN A 592 -22.42 34.08 -17.45
C ASN A 592 -21.22 34.84 -16.87
N ARG A 593 -20.21 35.10 -17.72
CA ARG A 593 -19.01 35.84 -17.30
C ARG A 593 -19.30 37.23 -16.75
N VAL A 594 -20.32 37.93 -17.26
CA VAL A 594 -20.65 39.28 -16.77
C VAL A 594 -21.08 39.23 -15.31
N ALA A 595 -21.99 38.32 -14.97
CA ALA A 595 -22.40 38.11 -13.59
C ALA A 595 -21.23 37.66 -12.71
N THR A 596 -20.40 36.76 -13.21
CA THR A 596 -19.25 36.24 -12.46
C THR A 596 -18.17 37.30 -12.20
N ASP A 597 -17.87 38.17 -13.17
CA ASP A 597 -16.94 39.28 -12.99
C ASP A 597 -17.48 40.29 -11.96
N GLN A 598 -18.80 40.53 -11.97
CA GLN A 598 -19.46 41.32 -10.93
C GLN A 598 -19.31 40.66 -9.55
N LEU A 599 -19.60 39.35 -9.42
CA LEU A 599 -19.40 38.62 -8.16
C LEU A 599 -17.95 38.68 -7.67
N ARG A 600 -16.96 38.50 -8.56
CA ARG A 600 -15.54 38.62 -8.25
C ARG A 600 -15.19 40.00 -7.71
N SER A 601 -15.78 41.06 -8.26
CA SER A 601 -15.57 42.43 -7.76
C SER A 601 -16.06 42.62 -6.32
N LEU A 602 -17.13 41.90 -5.93
CA LEU A 602 -17.72 41.99 -4.59
C LEU A 602 -16.90 41.26 -3.52
N TRP A 603 -16.10 40.26 -3.89
CA TRP A 603 -15.18 39.57 -2.95
C TRP A 603 -14.21 40.52 -2.24
N ARG A 604 -13.91 41.67 -2.84
CA ARG A 604 -13.02 42.70 -2.25
C ARG A 604 -13.68 43.54 -1.16
N LEU A 605 -15.02 43.52 -1.08
CA LEU A 605 -15.77 44.27 -0.08
C LEU A 605 -15.82 43.51 1.26
N PRO A 606 -16.05 44.18 2.39
CA PRO A 606 -16.36 43.51 3.66
C PRO A 606 -17.60 42.61 3.53
N ALA A 607 -17.63 41.47 4.23
CA ALA A 607 -18.66 40.43 4.04
C ALA A 607 -20.12 40.96 4.10
N ASN A 608 -20.41 41.89 5.02
CA ASN A 608 -21.74 42.49 5.14
C ASN A 608 -22.16 43.36 3.95
N GLU A 609 -21.21 43.98 3.26
CA GLU A 609 -21.48 44.86 2.11
C GLU A 609 -21.71 44.08 0.81
N ARG A 610 -21.39 42.78 0.79
CA ARG A 610 -21.56 41.91 -0.39
C ARG A 610 -23.01 41.50 -0.64
N LEU A 611 -23.83 41.44 0.42
CA LEU A 611 -25.12 40.75 0.37
C LEU A 611 -26.19 41.45 -0.48
N ALA A 612 -26.36 42.76 -0.31
CA ALA A 612 -27.35 43.52 -1.07
C ALA A 612 -27.08 43.53 -2.59
N PRO A 613 -25.84 43.77 -3.05
CA PRO A 613 -25.51 43.64 -4.47
C PRO A 613 -25.78 42.22 -5.02
N VAL A 614 -25.36 41.17 -4.33
CA VAL A 614 -25.58 39.80 -4.81
C VAL A 614 -27.06 39.43 -4.84
N ALA A 615 -27.85 39.82 -3.84
CA ALA A 615 -29.29 39.61 -3.85
C ALA A 615 -29.98 40.35 -5.01
N GLN A 616 -29.52 41.55 -5.35
CA GLN A 616 -29.99 42.29 -6.52
C GLN A 616 -29.65 41.57 -7.82
N MET A 617 -28.43 41.03 -7.94
CA MET A 617 -28.03 40.23 -9.10
C MET A 617 -28.92 38.99 -9.25
N LEU A 618 -29.23 38.31 -8.14
CA LEU A 618 -30.13 37.14 -8.17
C LEU A 618 -31.54 37.52 -8.63
N ASN A 619 -32.04 38.69 -8.25
CA ASN A 619 -33.36 39.17 -8.74
C ASN A 619 -33.34 39.48 -10.25
N GLN A 620 -32.18 39.80 -10.82
CA GLN A 620 -32.00 40.02 -12.27
C GLN A 620 -31.80 38.70 -13.02
N GLU A 621 -31.08 37.75 -12.44
CA GLU A 621 -30.74 36.45 -13.00
C GLU A 621 -31.13 35.31 -12.06
N GLY A 622 -32.44 35.12 -11.89
CA GLY A 622 -33.01 34.20 -10.89
C GLY A 622 -32.67 32.72 -11.07
N ASP A 623 -32.18 32.33 -12.25
CA ASP A 623 -31.79 30.95 -12.59
C ASP A 623 -30.28 30.67 -12.39
N SER A 624 -29.48 31.66 -11.95
CA SER A 624 -28.02 31.49 -11.83
C SER A 624 -27.61 30.78 -10.54
N THR A 625 -27.17 29.52 -10.66
CA THR A 625 -26.69 28.73 -9.51
C THR A 625 -25.45 29.35 -8.87
N ALA A 626 -24.57 29.93 -9.69
CA ALA A 626 -23.35 30.59 -9.23
C ALA A 626 -23.63 31.77 -8.30
N ILE A 627 -24.63 32.61 -8.64
CA ILE A 627 -25.08 33.73 -7.80
C ILE A 627 -25.70 33.20 -6.51
N ALA A 628 -26.55 32.16 -6.59
CA ALA A 628 -27.21 31.59 -5.42
C ALA A 628 -26.21 30.99 -4.41
N ILE A 629 -25.23 30.20 -4.88
CA ILE A 629 -24.15 29.64 -4.04
C ILE A 629 -23.32 30.77 -3.42
N SER A 630 -22.96 31.79 -4.21
CA SER A 630 -22.18 32.94 -3.73
C SER A 630 -22.94 33.72 -2.64
N LEU A 631 -24.25 33.90 -2.79
CA LEU A 631 -25.09 34.54 -1.77
C LEU A 631 -25.08 33.76 -0.46
N LEU A 632 -25.19 32.43 -0.51
CA LEU A 632 -25.15 31.57 0.68
C LEU A 632 -23.80 31.60 1.38
N ILE A 633 -22.70 31.57 0.62
CA ILE A 633 -21.33 31.71 1.16
C ILE A 633 -21.17 33.06 1.84
N PHE A 634 -21.53 34.15 1.16
CA PHE A 634 -21.43 35.50 1.72
C PHE A 634 -22.31 35.69 2.94
N ALA A 635 -23.53 35.15 2.94
CA ALA A 635 -24.43 35.22 4.08
C ALA A 635 -23.82 34.51 5.31
N ARG A 636 -23.15 33.37 5.11
CA ARG A 636 -22.44 32.69 6.21
C ARG A 636 -21.23 33.48 6.70
N GLN A 637 -20.40 33.99 5.78
CA GLN A 637 -19.22 34.81 6.12
C GLN A 637 -19.61 36.11 6.85
N ALA A 638 -20.77 36.69 6.52
CA ALA A 638 -21.34 37.87 7.17
C ALA A 638 -22.04 37.56 8.50
N GLY A 639 -22.11 36.29 8.92
CA GLY A 639 -22.79 35.86 10.15
C GLY A 639 -24.32 35.95 10.10
N ARG A 640 -24.92 35.96 8.90
CA ARG A 640 -26.38 36.06 8.68
C ARG A 640 -27.13 34.73 8.74
N LEU A 641 -26.41 33.63 8.68
CA LEU A 641 -26.99 32.29 8.78
C LEU A 641 -26.68 31.73 10.17
N ASP A 642 -27.75 31.42 10.91
CA ASP A 642 -27.73 31.05 12.33
C ASP A 642 -26.63 30.05 12.72
N SER A 643 -26.05 30.29 13.90
CA SER A 643 -25.37 29.27 14.69
C SER A 643 -26.41 28.56 15.58
N TRP A 644 -27.13 27.59 15.00
CA TRP A 644 -27.98 26.73 15.83
C TRP A 644 -27.12 26.02 16.90
N SER A 645 -27.51 26.19 18.16
CA SER A 645 -26.95 25.47 19.29
C SER A 645 -28.02 24.56 19.87
N GLU A 646 -27.59 23.40 20.36
CA GLU A 646 -28.50 22.42 20.92
C GLU A 646 -29.17 22.98 22.19
N PRO A 647 -30.49 22.84 22.34
CA PRO A 647 -31.16 23.18 23.59
C PRO A 647 -30.57 22.39 24.76
N SER A 648 -30.45 23.01 25.94
CA SER A 648 -29.96 22.32 27.13
C SER A 648 -30.87 21.12 27.49
N PRO A 649 -30.31 19.98 27.97
CA PRO A 649 -31.09 18.82 28.35
C PRO A 649 -32.16 19.19 29.40
N GLY A 650 -33.43 18.94 29.10
CA GLY A 650 -34.56 19.23 30.00
C GLY A 650 -35.37 20.50 29.68
N ALA A 651 -35.06 21.23 28.61
CA ALA A 651 -35.95 22.27 28.10
C ALA A 651 -37.29 21.65 27.65
N SER A 652 -38.39 22.07 28.27
CA SER A 652 -39.74 21.59 27.99
C SER A 652 -40.21 22.06 26.60
N THR A 653 -40.30 21.15 25.63
CA THR A 653 -40.98 21.33 24.34
C THR A 653 -42.45 20.95 24.50
N ALA A 654 -43.28 21.86 25.00
CA ALA A 654 -44.70 21.62 25.30
C ALA A 654 -45.66 22.27 24.28
N ALA A 655 -45.19 22.62 23.07
CA ALA A 655 -46.01 23.10 21.97
C ALA A 655 -45.96 22.14 20.76
N GLU A 656 -46.99 22.17 19.91
CA GLU A 656 -47.16 21.25 18.77
C GLU A 656 -46.05 21.41 17.72
N ALA A 657 -45.30 20.33 17.49
CA ALA A 657 -44.30 20.26 16.42
C ALA A 657 -44.99 20.39 15.05
N VAL A 658 -44.55 21.35 14.24
CA VAL A 658 -45.11 21.61 12.90
C VAL A 658 -44.61 20.59 11.86
N ILE A 659 -43.38 20.09 12.04
CA ILE A 659 -42.81 19.01 11.23
C ILE A 659 -43.27 17.67 11.82
N PRO A 660 -44.00 16.82 11.07
CA PRO A 660 -44.42 15.52 11.53
C PRO A 660 -43.24 14.63 11.95
N ALA A 661 -43.39 13.89 13.06
CA ALA A 661 -42.39 12.95 13.55
C ALA A 661 -42.33 11.67 12.68
N GLN A 662 -41.88 11.83 11.43
CA GLN A 662 -41.66 10.73 10.50
C GLN A 662 -40.32 10.87 9.77
N VAL A 663 -39.69 9.73 9.49
CA VAL A 663 -38.48 9.62 8.67
C VAL A 663 -38.79 8.79 7.44
N VAL A 664 -38.41 9.31 6.28
CA VAL A 664 -38.62 8.73 4.97
C VAL A 664 -37.27 8.49 4.33
N GLN A 665 -37.05 7.28 3.83
CA GLN A 665 -35.87 6.90 3.08
C GLN A 665 -36.26 6.12 1.81
N TYR A 666 -35.35 6.06 0.84
CA TYR A 666 -35.59 5.41 -0.45
C TYR A 666 -34.47 4.44 -0.81
N TRP A 667 -34.85 3.28 -1.34
CA TRP A 667 -33.95 2.34 -2.00
C TRP A 667 -34.70 1.73 -3.18
N ASP A 668 -34.17 1.77 -4.40
CA ASP A 668 -34.93 1.46 -5.62
C ASP A 668 -35.42 0.01 -5.69
N ALA A 669 -34.65 -0.91 -5.12
CA ALA A 669 -35.00 -2.33 -5.00
C ALA A 669 -35.73 -2.66 -3.69
N SER A 670 -36.55 -3.71 -3.72
CA SER A 670 -37.19 -4.23 -2.50
C SER A 670 -36.23 -4.96 -1.56
N ASP A 671 -35.15 -5.52 -2.11
CA ASP A 671 -34.09 -6.14 -1.33
C ASP A 671 -32.97 -5.13 -1.06
N ILE A 672 -32.76 -4.83 0.22
CA ILE A 672 -31.81 -3.83 0.69
C ILE A 672 -30.56 -4.58 1.19
N PRO A 673 -29.38 -4.32 0.60
CA PRO A 673 -28.14 -4.95 1.04
C PRO A 673 -27.84 -4.66 2.52
N ASP A 674 -27.28 -5.63 3.24
CA ASP A 674 -27.12 -5.57 4.71
C ASP A 674 -26.36 -4.33 5.19
N GLY A 675 -25.32 -3.91 4.47
CA GLY A 675 -24.58 -2.69 4.78
C GLY A 675 -25.45 -1.44 4.76
N VAL A 676 -26.30 -1.28 3.74
CA VAL A 676 -27.25 -0.16 3.63
C VAL A 676 -28.37 -0.29 4.67
N ARG A 677 -28.88 -1.52 4.86
CA ARG A 677 -29.93 -1.82 5.84
C ARG A 677 -29.51 -1.43 7.26
N SER A 678 -28.26 -1.69 7.64
CA SER A 678 -27.69 -1.32 8.93
C SER A 678 -27.71 0.20 9.15
N LEU A 679 -27.32 0.98 8.12
CA LEU A 679 -27.39 2.45 8.16
C LEU A 679 -28.83 2.93 8.32
N MET A 680 -29.77 2.39 7.54
CA MET A 680 -31.19 2.75 7.62
C MET A 680 -31.82 2.39 8.99
N GLN A 681 -31.40 1.28 9.61
CA GLN A 681 -31.90 0.87 10.94
C GLN A 681 -31.46 1.81 12.07
N SER A 682 -30.39 2.58 11.88
CA SER A 682 -29.94 3.56 12.88
C SER A 682 -30.96 4.68 13.15
N TRP A 683 -31.80 5.00 12.16
CA TRP A 683 -32.82 6.05 12.24
C TRP A 683 -33.95 5.76 13.22
N PRO A 684 -34.66 4.60 13.13
CA PRO A 684 -35.65 4.22 14.13
C PRO A 684 -35.02 3.89 15.49
N GLN A 685 -33.76 3.44 15.55
CA GLN A 685 -33.04 3.23 16.82
C GLN A 685 -32.80 4.55 17.57
N ALA A 686 -32.33 5.58 16.87
CA ALA A 686 -32.09 6.91 17.44
C ALA A 686 -33.39 7.71 17.67
N ASN A 687 -34.48 7.36 16.97
CA ASN A 687 -35.77 8.06 17.01
C ASN A 687 -36.96 7.07 17.15
N PRO A 688 -37.07 6.35 18.28
CA PRO A 688 -38.09 5.30 18.44
C PRO A 688 -39.53 5.81 18.41
N SER A 689 -39.75 7.10 18.70
CA SER A 689 -41.07 7.73 18.63
C SER A 689 -41.47 8.18 17.23
N PHE A 690 -40.57 8.11 16.24
CA PHE A 690 -40.84 8.60 14.89
C PHE A 690 -41.35 7.45 14.03
N ARG A 691 -42.31 7.74 13.14
CA ARG A 691 -42.76 6.78 12.13
C ARG A 691 -41.67 6.63 11.07
N HIS A 692 -41.20 5.41 10.83
CA HIS A 692 -40.19 5.15 9.78
C HIS A 692 -40.82 4.55 8.53
N ARG A 693 -40.53 5.10 7.34
CA ARG A 693 -41.03 4.61 6.06
C ARG A 693 -39.90 4.47 5.05
N VAL A 694 -39.79 3.28 4.46
CA VAL A 694 -38.85 3.00 3.37
C VAL A 694 -39.64 2.73 2.10
N PHE A 695 -39.34 3.51 1.07
CA PHE A 695 -39.94 3.38 -0.24
C PHE A 695 -39.02 2.60 -1.19
N ASP A 696 -39.62 1.69 -1.93
CA ASP A 696 -39.07 1.16 -3.16
C ASP A 696 -39.65 1.89 -4.38
N ARG A 697 -39.14 1.61 -5.57
CA ARG A 697 -39.61 2.25 -6.81
C ARG A 697 -41.12 2.07 -7.05
N ALA A 698 -41.67 0.90 -6.76
CA ALA A 698 -43.09 0.62 -6.99
C ALA A 698 -43.99 1.41 -6.02
N ARG A 699 -43.60 1.47 -4.74
CA ARG A 699 -44.29 2.26 -3.72
C ARG A 699 -44.16 3.75 -3.97
N ALA A 700 -43.00 4.21 -4.46
CA ALA A 700 -42.76 5.59 -4.85
C ALA A 700 -43.70 6.01 -5.99
N ALA A 701 -43.81 5.19 -7.04
CA ALA A 701 -44.72 5.45 -8.16
C ALA A 701 -46.19 5.51 -7.70
N ALA A 702 -46.64 4.50 -6.93
CA ALA A 702 -48.01 4.46 -6.40
C ALA A 702 -48.32 5.64 -5.46
N PHE A 703 -47.32 6.17 -4.75
CA PHE A 703 -47.45 7.35 -3.93
C PHE A 703 -47.64 8.61 -4.79
N LEU A 704 -46.78 8.81 -5.79
CA LEU A 704 -46.89 9.94 -6.71
C LEU A 704 -48.19 9.93 -7.51
N GLU A 705 -48.73 8.75 -7.87
CA GLU A 705 -50.04 8.64 -8.53
C GLU A 705 -51.19 9.18 -7.68
N ARG A 706 -51.11 9.05 -6.35
CA ARG A 706 -52.18 9.46 -5.43
C ARG A 706 -52.01 10.87 -4.90
N HIS A 707 -50.77 11.31 -4.69
CA HIS A 707 -50.45 12.51 -3.94
C HIS A 707 -49.55 13.49 -4.70
N GLY A 708 -48.90 13.06 -5.77
CA GLY A 708 -47.95 13.87 -6.52
C GLY A 708 -48.64 14.81 -7.51
N PRO A 709 -48.05 16.00 -7.78
CA PRO A 709 -48.52 16.85 -8.86
C PRO A 709 -48.32 16.15 -10.23
N PRO A 710 -49.15 16.45 -11.25
CA PRO A 710 -49.11 15.76 -12.54
C PRO A 710 -47.73 15.74 -13.22
N LEU A 711 -46.96 16.83 -13.08
CA LEU A 711 -45.60 16.94 -13.62
C LEU A 711 -44.61 16.02 -12.92
N ALA A 712 -44.69 15.86 -11.60
CA ALA A 712 -43.78 14.98 -10.85
C ALA A 712 -43.94 13.51 -11.25
N ARG A 713 -45.17 13.08 -11.59
CA ARG A 713 -45.41 11.72 -12.10
C ARG A 713 -44.71 11.48 -13.44
N GLN A 714 -44.88 12.40 -14.39
CA GLN A 714 -44.21 12.32 -15.69
C GLN A 714 -42.68 12.36 -15.53
N ALA A 715 -42.18 13.20 -14.63
CA ALA A 715 -40.76 13.29 -14.34
C ALA A 715 -40.18 12.00 -13.71
N LEU A 716 -40.94 11.29 -12.86
CA LEU A 716 -40.50 10.00 -12.32
C LEU A 716 -40.35 8.93 -13.41
N GLU A 717 -41.28 8.91 -14.38
CA GLU A 717 -41.16 8.01 -15.54
C GLU A 717 -39.94 8.35 -16.41
N ALA A 718 -39.60 9.64 -16.51
CA ALA A 718 -38.41 10.13 -17.21
C ALA A 718 -37.10 9.94 -16.43
N ALA A 719 -37.15 9.72 -15.11
CA ALA A 719 -35.98 9.58 -14.24
C ALA A 719 -35.28 8.22 -14.46
N LEU A 720 -34.21 8.23 -15.27
CA LEU A 720 -33.47 7.04 -15.68
C LEU A 720 -32.56 6.44 -14.60
N SER A 721 -32.30 7.15 -13.49
CA SER A 721 -31.43 6.68 -12.41
C SER A 721 -32.13 6.67 -11.04
N PRO A 722 -31.76 5.76 -10.13
CA PRO A 722 -32.28 5.74 -8.76
C PRO A 722 -32.10 7.07 -8.00
N VAL A 723 -31.02 7.80 -8.26
CA VAL A 723 -30.74 9.11 -7.62
C VAL A 723 -31.82 10.13 -7.98
N LEU A 724 -32.14 10.27 -9.28
CA LEU A 724 -33.16 11.20 -9.76
C LEU A 724 -34.56 10.82 -9.24
N GLN A 725 -34.84 9.52 -9.15
CA GLN A 725 -36.08 9.01 -8.57
C GLN A 725 -36.19 9.38 -7.08
N SER A 726 -35.09 9.27 -6.34
CA SER A 726 -34.99 9.63 -4.93
C SER A 726 -35.20 11.13 -4.69
N ASP A 727 -34.62 11.97 -5.55
CA ASP A 727 -34.76 13.43 -5.48
C ASP A 727 -36.21 13.89 -5.72
N LEU A 728 -36.92 13.29 -6.66
CA LEU A 728 -38.34 13.58 -6.87
C LEU A 728 -39.20 13.06 -5.72
N LEU A 729 -38.97 11.83 -5.29
CA LEU A 729 -39.75 11.21 -4.22
C LEU A 729 -39.62 11.97 -2.90
N ARG A 730 -38.40 12.36 -2.51
CA ARG A 730 -38.17 13.06 -1.24
C ARG A 730 -38.98 14.34 -1.16
N LEU A 731 -38.96 15.14 -2.23
CA LEU A 731 -39.68 16.40 -2.30
C LEU A 731 -41.19 16.17 -2.32
N ALA A 732 -41.68 15.18 -3.07
CA ALA A 732 -43.11 14.90 -3.14
C ALA A 732 -43.70 14.38 -1.82
N VAL A 733 -43.00 13.49 -1.11
CA VAL A 733 -43.46 13.01 0.20
C VAL A 733 -43.45 14.13 1.22
N LEU A 734 -42.38 14.92 1.28
CA LEU A 734 -42.30 16.06 2.19
C LEU A 734 -43.35 17.13 1.89
N LEU A 735 -43.69 17.36 0.62
CA LEU A 735 -44.74 18.29 0.24
C LEU A 735 -46.12 17.80 0.71
N ALA A 736 -46.45 16.53 0.49
CA ALA A 736 -47.77 15.99 0.77
C ALA A 736 -47.99 15.68 2.26
N GLU A 737 -46.98 15.13 2.94
CA GLU A 737 -47.10 14.61 4.30
C GLU A 737 -46.15 15.25 5.32
N GLY A 738 -45.17 16.04 4.88
CA GLY A 738 -44.11 16.57 5.75
C GLY A 738 -43.22 15.50 6.37
N GLY A 739 -42.38 15.91 7.32
CA GLY A 739 -41.49 15.04 8.09
C GLY A 739 -40.03 15.24 7.73
N ILE A 740 -39.24 14.17 7.83
CA ILE A 740 -37.81 14.14 7.53
C ILE A 740 -37.59 13.19 6.38
N TYR A 741 -36.82 13.63 5.38
CA TYR A 741 -36.18 12.74 4.44
C TYR A 741 -34.68 12.64 4.76
N ALA A 742 -34.13 11.43 4.61
CA ALA A 742 -32.71 11.17 4.67
C ALA A 742 -32.27 10.14 3.63
N ASP A 743 -31.06 10.28 3.09
CA ASP A 743 -30.52 9.29 2.18
C ASP A 743 -30.21 7.96 2.90
N ALA A 744 -30.25 6.85 2.15
CA ALA A 744 -30.14 5.50 2.70
C ALA A 744 -28.73 5.14 3.19
N ASP A 745 -27.73 5.91 2.76
CA ASP A 745 -26.31 5.79 3.11
C ASP A 745 -25.90 6.71 4.28
N ASP A 746 -26.86 7.36 4.92
CA ASP A 746 -26.63 8.19 6.10
C ASP A 746 -26.95 7.39 7.38
N ARG A 747 -26.12 7.55 8.42
CA ARG A 747 -26.33 6.95 9.75
C ARG A 747 -26.82 8.00 10.75
N CYS A 748 -27.98 7.79 11.33
CA CYS A 748 -28.45 8.57 12.46
C CYS A 748 -27.82 8.07 13.77
N ARG A 749 -27.13 8.95 14.48
CA ARG A 749 -26.41 8.64 15.72
C ARG A 749 -27.20 9.04 16.96
N TYR A 750 -27.94 10.14 16.89
CA TYR A 750 -28.69 10.70 18.00
C TYR A 750 -30.06 11.20 17.57
N SER A 751 -30.98 11.32 18.53
CA SER A 751 -32.34 11.80 18.26
C SER A 751 -32.36 13.13 17.52
N LEU A 752 -33.24 13.27 16.55
CA LEU A 752 -33.42 14.47 15.74
C LEU A 752 -34.40 15.46 16.37
N ALA A 753 -35.11 15.07 17.43
CA ALA A 753 -36.13 15.91 18.07
C ALA A 753 -35.64 17.34 18.41
N PRO A 754 -34.40 17.56 18.90
CA PRO A 754 -33.91 18.93 19.16
C PRO A 754 -33.84 19.81 17.90
N LEU A 755 -33.71 19.22 16.71
CA LEU A 755 -33.72 19.95 15.43
C LEU A 755 -35.12 20.39 15.00
N LEU A 756 -36.18 19.76 15.50
CA LEU A 756 -37.58 19.96 15.05
C LEU A 756 -38.42 20.84 16.00
N GLY A 757 -37.77 21.60 16.89
CA GLY A 757 -38.43 22.32 17.99
C GLY A 757 -39.55 23.30 17.59
N ASP A 758 -40.16 23.92 18.59
CA ASP A 758 -41.37 24.73 18.47
C ASP A 758 -41.31 25.78 17.34
N GLY A 759 -42.33 25.80 16.49
CA GLY A 759 -42.46 26.76 15.38
C GLY A 759 -41.52 26.54 14.19
N VAL A 760 -40.66 25.51 14.21
CA VAL A 760 -39.80 25.16 13.08
C VAL A 760 -40.62 24.43 12.01
N SER A 761 -40.71 25.01 10.82
CA SER A 761 -41.40 24.45 9.66
C SER A 761 -40.44 23.91 8.59
N LEU A 762 -39.14 24.22 8.68
CA LEU A 762 -38.13 23.75 7.74
C LEU A 762 -36.76 23.64 8.42
N VAL A 763 -36.08 22.51 8.24
CA VAL A 763 -34.67 22.30 8.59
C VAL A 763 -33.91 21.84 7.36
N LEU A 764 -32.85 22.57 7.04
CA LEU A 764 -31.92 22.32 5.95
C LEU A 764 -30.48 22.39 6.48
N HIS A 765 -29.53 21.89 5.70
CA HIS A 765 -28.11 22.11 5.99
C HIS A 765 -27.37 22.72 4.81
N GLN A 766 -26.37 23.54 5.12
CA GLN A 766 -25.46 24.12 4.15
C GLN A 766 -24.18 23.28 4.10
N GLU A 767 -23.84 22.82 2.89
CA GLU A 767 -22.64 22.04 2.58
C GLU A 767 -21.38 22.90 2.65
N ASP A 768 -20.23 22.27 2.83
CA ASP A 768 -18.93 22.95 2.88
C ASP A 768 -18.56 23.67 1.56
N ILE A 769 -19.26 23.34 0.46
CA ILE A 769 -19.12 24.03 -0.84
C ILE A 769 -20.08 25.21 -1.02
N GLY A 770 -20.92 25.50 -0.01
CA GLY A 770 -21.79 26.67 0.03
C GLY A 770 -23.25 26.42 -0.39
N SER A 771 -23.53 25.35 -1.13
CA SER A 771 -24.87 24.91 -1.50
C SER A 771 -25.67 24.37 -0.31
N ILE A 772 -26.97 24.21 -0.50
CA ILE A 772 -27.88 23.54 0.43
C ILE A 772 -27.95 22.07 0.06
N GLY A 773 -27.55 21.19 0.98
CA GLY A 773 -27.59 19.76 0.76
C GLY A 773 -29.02 19.24 0.68
N ASN A 774 -29.26 18.30 -0.21
CA ASN A 774 -30.57 17.69 -0.41
C ASN A 774 -30.69 16.29 0.25
N ASN A 775 -29.60 15.73 0.76
CA ASN A 775 -29.54 14.40 1.40
C ASN A 775 -30.27 14.34 2.74
N PHE A 776 -30.46 15.49 3.40
CA PHE A 776 -31.30 15.63 4.59
C PHE A 776 -32.20 16.85 4.45
N ILE A 777 -33.52 16.66 4.58
CA ILE A 777 -34.51 17.74 4.56
C ILE A 777 -35.57 17.42 5.61
N ALA A 778 -35.86 18.34 6.52
CA ALA A 778 -37.04 18.25 7.38
C ALA A 778 -38.00 19.38 7.04
N ALA A 779 -39.26 19.09 6.75
CA ALA A 779 -40.23 20.11 6.32
C ALA A 779 -41.64 19.84 6.84
N ALA A 780 -42.37 20.91 7.09
CA ALA A 780 -43.80 20.87 7.31
C ALA A 780 -44.52 20.51 6.00
N PRO A 781 -45.69 19.84 6.07
CA PRO A 781 -46.51 19.59 4.88
C PRO A 781 -46.85 20.92 4.18
N GLY A 782 -46.80 20.94 2.86
CA GLY A 782 -47.13 22.13 2.06
C GLY A 782 -46.09 23.24 2.08
N HIS A 783 -44.88 23.02 2.60
CA HIS A 783 -43.87 24.08 2.69
C HIS A 783 -43.51 24.66 1.29
N PRO A 784 -43.55 25.99 1.09
CA PRO A 784 -43.43 26.62 -0.24
C PRO A 784 -42.10 26.31 -0.94
N LEU A 785 -41.01 26.22 -0.18
CA LEU A 785 -39.70 25.83 -0.72
C LEU A 785 -39.70 24.42 -1.32
N VAL A 786 -40.38 23.46 -0.67
CA VAL A 786 -40.44 22.07 -1.15
C VAL A 786 -41.31 21.98 -2.40
N ALA A 787 -42.40 22.74 -2.46
CA ALA A 787 -43.24 22.85 -3.65
C ALA A 787 -42.45 23.38 -4.85
N MET A 788 -41.77 24.50 -4.68
CA MET A 788 -40.96 25.13 -5.73
C MET A 788 -39.83 24.20 -6.21
N ALA A 789 -39.14 23.53 -5.28
CA ALA A 789 -38.08 22.59 -5.62
C ALA A 789 -38.61 21.38 -6.39
N LEU A 790 -39.77 20.83 -6.02
CA LEU A 790 -40.38 19.70 -6.72
C LEU A 790 -40.78 20.08 -8.15
N GLU A 791 -41.40 21.24 -8.33
CA GLU A 791 -41.80 21.75 -9.64
C GLU A 791 -40.58 21.98 -10.54
N MET A 792 -39.54 22.64 -10.02
CA MET A 792 -38.30 22.89 -10.75
C MET A 792 -37.58 21.59 -11.12
N ALA A 793 -37.43 20.66 -10.18
CA ALA A 793 -36.82 19.36 -10.45
C ALA A 793 -37.59 18.55 -11.51
N ALA A 794 -38.93 18.56 -11.43
CA ALA A 794 -39.77 17.89 -12.42
C ALA A 794 -39.65 18.51 -13.82
N ALA A 795 -39.65 19.84 -13.91
CA ALA A 795 -39.46 20.56 -15.17
C ALA A 795 -38.08 20.28 -15.78
N ASN A 796 -37.01 20.41 -14.98
CA ASN A 796 -35.63 20.18 -15.41
C ASN A 796 -35.44 18.78 -16.00
N LEU A 797 -36.06 17.76 -15.37
CA LEU A 797 -35.99 16.38 -15.84
C LEU A 797 -36.74 16.14 -17.15
N LEU A 798 -37.94 16.70 -17.28
CA LEU A 798 -38.76 16.56 -18.49
C LEU A 798 -38.14 17.29 -19.69
N GLU A 799 -37.50 18.43 -19.45
CA GLU A 799 -36.88 19.27 -20.46
C GLU A 799 -35.41 18.93 -20.73
N GLN A 800 -34.80 18.06 -19.90
CA GLN A 800 -33.38 17.67 -19.96
C GLN A 800 -32.42 18.87 -19.90
N GLN A 801 -32.71 19.84 -19.03
CA GLN A 801 -31.96 21.12 -18.99
C GLN A 801 -30.50 21.00 -18.51
N ALA A 802 -30.10 19.87 -17.93
CA ALA A 802 -28.72 19.61 -17.50
C ALA A 802 -28.34 18.12 -17.61
N SER A 803 -27.04 17.81 -17.58
CA SER A 803 -26.53 16.43 -17.69
C SER A 803 -26.11 15.80 -16.35
N ASN A 804 -26.23 16.54 -15.24
CA ASN A 804 -25.79 16.08 -13.92
C ASN A 804 -26.96 16.15 -12.92
N PRO A 805 -27.27 15.06 -12.18
CA PRO A 805 -28.29 15.04 -11.13
C PRO A 805 -28.22 16.21 -10.15
N TRP A 806 -27.01 16.65 -9.81
CA TRP A 806 -26.76 17.76 -8.89
C TRP A 806 -27.46 19.06 -9.32
N PHE A 807 -27.49 19.33 -10.64
CA PHE A 807 -28.16 20.48 -11.25
C PHE A 807 -29.61 20.21 -11.68
N LEU A 808 -29.93 18.96 -12.04
CA LEU A 808 -31.27 18.58 -12.49
C LEU A 808 -32.29 18.57 -11.36
N SER A 809 -31.97 17.92 -10.24
CA SER A 809 -32.90 17.65 -9.13
C SER A 809 -32.25 17.74 -7.75
N GLY A 810 -30.93 17.98 -7.70
CA GLY A 810 -30.10 17.89 -6.51
C GLY A 810 -29.94 19.21 -5.73
N PRO A 811 -28.79 19.38 -5.04
CA PRO A 811 -28.49 20.55 -4.21
C PRO A 811 -28.58 21.91 -4.94
N ALA A 812 -28.32 21.96 -6.26
CA ALA A 812 -28.44 23.22 -7.02
C ALA A 812 -29.87 23.76 -6.99
N VAL A 813 -30.85 22.90 -7.28
CA VAL A 813 -32.28 23.23 -7.33
C VAL A 813 -32.74 23.74 -5.97
N LEU A 814 -32.33 23.04 -4.91
CA LEU A 814 -32.69 23.41 -3.54
C LEU A 814 -32.07 24.76 -3.14
N SER A 815 -30.81 24.99 -3.50
CA SER A 815 -30.10 26.26 -3.26
C SER A 815 -30.76 27.43 -4.00
N LEU A 816 -31.09 27.24 -5.28
CA LEU A 816 -31.80 28.24 -6.09
C LEU A 816 -33.16 28.59 -5.49
N CYS A 817 -33.97 27.58 -5.16
CA CYS A 817 -35.30 27.80 -4.59
C CYS A 817 -35.24 28.51 -3.23
N PHE A 818 -34.27 28.15 -2.39
CA PHE A 818 -34.04 28.84 -1.12
C PHE A 818 -33.67 30.31 -1.33
N CYS A 819 -32.72 30.59 -2.21
CA CYS A 819 -32.28 31.96 -2.46
C CYS A 819 -33.36 32.80 -3.17
N ARG A 820 -34.25 32.21 -3.98
CA ARG A 820 -35.42 32.92 -4.52
C ARG A 820 -36.41 33.34 -3.45
N LEU A 821 -36.69 32.45 -2.50
CA LEU A 821 -37.66 32.71 -1.43
C LEU A 821 -37.10 33.66 -0.36
N TYR A 822 -35.81 33.51 -0.03
CA TYR A 822 -35.23 34.11 1.16
C TYR A 822 -34.03 35.01 0.88
N GLY A 823 -33.50 35.05 -0.35
CA GLY A 823 -32.29 35.81 -0.69
C GLY A 823 -32.44 37.31 -0.49
N THR A 824 -33.60 37.89 -0.81
CA THR A 824 -33.86 39.31 -0.51
C THR A 824 -33.87 39.56 1.00
N ALA A 825 -34.49 38.68 1.78
CA ALA A 825 -34.47 38.79 3.24
C ALA A 825 -33.04 38.74 3.77
N LEU A 826 -32.20 37.80 3.31
CA LEU A 826 -30.80 37.66 3.73
C LEU A 826 -29.93 38.90 3.47
N SER A 827 -30.35 39.79 2.57
CA SER A 827 -29.61 41.02 2.27
C SER A 827 -29.85 42.18 3.25
N GLY A 828 -30.84 42.06 4.13
CA GLY A 828 -31.17 43.10 5.12
C GLY A 828 -30.12 43.26 6.22
N ALA A 829 -29.87 44.49 6.66
CA ALA A 829 -28.86 44.83 7.66
C ALA A 829 -29.05 44.15 9.03
N ASP A 830 -30.28 43.75 9.38
CA ASP A 830 -30.68 43.05 10.62
C ASP A 830 -31.38 41.70 10.33
N ALA A 831 -31.23 41.16 9.13
CA ALA A 831 -31.97 39.97 8.72
C ALA A 831 -31.46 38.70 9.42
N ALA A 832 -32.36 38.04 10.15
CA ALA A 832 -32.23 36.65 10.57
C ALA A 832 -32.77 35.72 9.46
N PRO A 833 -32.45 34.41 9.46
CA PRO A 833 -33.20 33.46 8.65
C PRO A 833 -34.71 33.60 8.93
N PRO A 834 -35.56 33.34 7.92
CA PRO A 834 -37.00 33.50 8.04
C PRO A 834 -37.55 32.77 9.28
N PRO A 835 -38.55 33.33 9.98
CA PRO A 835 -39.17 32.65 11.11
C PRO A 835 -39.59 31.21 10.75
N GLY A 836 -39.19 30.24 11.58
CA GLY A 836 -39.50 28.83 11.37
C GLY A 836 -38.55 28.08 10.41
N VAL A 837 -37.56 28.75 9.81
CA VAL A 837 -36.53 28.11 8.96
C VAL A 837 -35.22 27.98 9.72
N ARG A 838 -34.64 26.78 9.71
CA ARG A 838 -33.36 26.46 10.34
C ARG A 838 -32.36 25.94 9.31
N LEU A 839 -31.35 26.74 8.98
CA LEU A 839 -30.27 26.36 8.06
C LEU A 839 -28.96 26.12 8.84
N VAL A 840 -28.76 24.87 9.30
CA VAL A 840 -27.55 24.48 10.04
C VAL A 840 -26.36 24.30 9.11
N SER A 841 -25.13 24.35 9.62
CA SER A 841 -23.97 23.91 8.84
C SER A 841 -23.91 22.39 8.76
N GLN A 842 -23.26 21.87 7.71
CA GLN A 842 -22.99 20.43 7.56
C GLN A 842 -22.39 19.84 8.85
N ARG A 843 -21.44 20.54 9.48
CA ARG A 843 -20.79 20.10 10.73
C ARG A 843 -21.73 20.03 11.93
N GLN A 844 -22.67 20.98 12.06
CA GLN A 844 -23.68 20.94 13.11
C GLN A 844 -24.60 19.74 12.92
N LEU A 845 -24.99 19.44 11.67
CA LEU A 845 -25.78 18.25 11.36
C LEU A 845 -24.98 16.96 11.62
N SER A 846 -23.69 16.95 11.29
CA SER A 846 -22.76 15.83 11.50
C SER A 846 -22.63 15.36 12.95
N ARG A 847 -23.00 16.20 13.92
CA ARG A 847 -23.07 15.80 15.34
C ARG A 847 -24.13 14.73 15.58
N ARG A 848 -25.18 14.68 14.75
CA ARG A 848 -26.28 13.71 14.86
C ARG A 848 -26.33 12.71 13.72
N ILE A 849 -25.77 13.04 12.55
CA ILE A 849 -25.89 12.22 11.35
C ILE A 849 -24.51 12.06 10.71
N SER A 850 -24.04 10.84 10.55
CA SER A 850 -22.86 10.58 9.70
C SER A 850 -23.33 10.44 8.26
N MET A 851 -22.96 11.40 7.42
CA MET A 851 -23.45 11.52 6.05
C MET A 851 -22.52 10.83 5.04
N HIS A 852 -23.11 10.35 3.94
CA HIS A 852 -22.43 9.82 2.76
C HIS A 852 -21.49 8.65 3.05
N LEU A 853 -21.91 7.74 3.93
CA LEU A 853 -21.09 6.58 4.27
C LEU A 853 -20.94 5.65 3.06
N GLN A 854 -19.72 5.13 2.90
CA GLN A 854 -19.42 4.21 1.81
C GLN A 854 -19.95 2.81 2.17
N THR A 855 -20.54 2.13 1.19
CA THR A 855 -21.02 0.76 1.33
C THR A 855 -20.53 -0.09 0.15
N PRO A 856 -20.43 -1.43 0.28
CA PRO A 856 -19.95 -2.33 -0.79
C PRO A 856 -20.68 -2.18 -2.13
N VAL A 857 -21.96 -1.84 -2.08
CA VAL A 857 -22.82 -1.61 -3.25
C VAL A 857 -22.34 -0.40 -4.07
N LYS A 858 -21.70 0.59 -3.43
CA LYS A 858 -21.17 1.77 -4.11
C LYS A 858 -19.84 1.53 -4.83
N VAL A 859 -19.18 0.40 -4.59
CA VAL A 859 -17.87 0.10 -5.18
C VAL A 859 -18.00 -0.79 -6.43
N SER A 860 -19.14 -1.48 -6.60
CA SER A 860 -19.46 -2.22 -7.83
C SER A 860 -19.79 -1.29 -9.01
N ASP A 861 -19.41 -1.72 -10.22
CA ASP A 861 -19.65 -1.04 -11.51
C ASP A 861 -21.14 -0.66 -11.66
N GLY A 862 -21.48 0.59 -11.36
CA GLY A 862 -22.86 1.09 -11.39
C GLY A 862 -23.16 2.23 -10.41
N SER A 863 -22.33 2.45 -9.40
CA SER A 863 -22.47 3.61 -8.51
C SER A 863 -21.90 4.88 -9.14
N TRP A 864 -22.48 6.04 -8.81
CA TRP A 864 -22.03 7.36 -9.28
C TRP A 864 -20.59 7.69 -8.83
N TRP A 865 -20.11 7.03 -7.77
CA TRP A 865 -18.75 7.14 -7.25
C TRP A 865 -17.77 6.16 -7.89
N ALA A 866 -18.25 5.16 -8.63
CA ALA A 866 -17.39 4.20 -9.32
C ALA A 866 -16.74 4.88 -10.55
N PRO A 867 -15.40 4.87 -10.67
CA PRO A 867 -14.69 5.52 -11.78
C PRO A 867 -15.18 5.08 -13.17
N ARG A 868 -15.55 3.79 -13.32
CA ARG A 868 -16.15 3.25 -14.56
C ARG A 868 -17.63 3.58 -14.74
N GLY A 869 -18.36 3.77 -13.63
CA GLY A 869 -19.77 4.19 -13.62
C GLY A 869 -19.97 5.64 -14.05
N ALA A 870 -18.99 6.52 -13.82
CA ALA A 870 -19.02 7.91 -14.26
C ALA A 870 -19.06 8.02 -15.80
N ALA A 871 -18.24 7.23 -16.51
CA ALA A 871 -18.22 7.21 -17.98
C ALA A 871 -19.49 6.60 -18.59
N ALA A 872 -19.98 5.47 -18.04
CA ALA A 872 -21.21 4.82 -18.53
C ALA A 872 -22.49 5.61 -18.16
N GLY A 873 -22.50 6.26 -16.99
CA GLY A 873 -23.57 7.15 -16.55
C GLY A 873 -23.66 8.42 -17.41
N GLN A 874 -22.53 9.04 -17.72
CA GLN A 874 -22.47 10.16 -18.66
C GLN A 874 -22.90 9.75 -20.07
N GLN A 875 -22.52 8.57 -20.58
CA GLN A 875 -22.95 8.11 -21.90
C GLN A 875 -24.44 7.78 -22.01
N ARG A 876 -25.10 7.29 -20.94
CA ARG A 876 -26.55 7.01 -20.94
C ARG A 876 -27.41 8.28 -21.02
N LEU A 877 -26.86 9.45 -20.68
CA LEU A 877 -27.52 10.75 -20.76
C LEU A 877 -27.32 11.44 -22.13
N ILE A 878 -26.41 10.95 -22.98
CA ILE A 878 -26.12 11.54 -24.29
C ILE A 878 -27.00 10.89 -25.36
N ARG A 879 -28.26 11.30 -25.39
CA ARG A 879 -29.01 11.45 -26.65
C ARG A 879 -29.43 12.91 -26.79
N ARG A 880 -28.46 13.80 -27.02
CA ARG A 880 -28.77 15.16 -27.51
C ARG A 880 -29.40 15.04 -28.89
N GLN A 881 -30.72 15.23 -28.99
CA GLN A 881 -31.27 15.86 -30.20
C GLN A 881 -31.24 17.38 -29.96
N PRO A 882 -30.54 18.16 -30.79
CA PRO A 882 -30.52 19.61 -30.63
C PRO A 882 -31.92 20.16 -30.94
N ARG A 883 -32.56 20.82 -29.96
CA ARG A 883 -33.68 21.72 -30.23
C ARG A 883 -33.38 23.10 -29.68
N VAL A 884 -33.52 24.07 -30.57
CA VAL A 884 -33.51 25.51 -30.33
C VAL A 884 -34.67 25.84 -29.39
N ILE A 885 -34.38 26.37 -28.20
CA ILE A 885 -35.39 26.93 -27.31
C ILE A 885 -35.67 28.37 -27.76
N GLN A 886 -36.84 28.59 -28.36
CA GLN A 886 -37.52 29.89 -28.34
C GLN A 886 -38.66 29.79 -27.35
N GLY A 887 -38.67 30.64 -26.33
CA GLY A 887 -39.81 30.84 -25.43
C GLY A 887 -39.44 30.88 -23.96
N GLY A 888 -39.03 32.07 -23.48
CA GLY A 888 -38.89 32.35 -22.06
C GLY A 888 -40.24 32.40 -21.35
N TRP A 889 -40.23 32.01 -20.08
CA TRP A 889 -41.34 32.16 -19.15
C TRP A 889 -41.66 33.64 -18.90
N GLN A 890 -42.64 34.18 -19.63
CA GLN A 890 -43.39 35.37 -19.25
C GLN A 890 -44.87 35.10 -19.49
N GLY A 891 -45.69 35.14 -18.44
CA GLY A 891 -47.13 35.10 -18.62
C GLY A 891 -47.98 34.80 -17.38
N LEU A 892 -48.01 35.70 -16.41
CA LEU A 892 -49.23 36.02 -15.65
C LEU A 892 -49.22 37.51 -15.29
N ALA A 893 -49.46 38.37 -16.28
CA ALA A 893 -50.11 39.67 -16.12
C ALA A 893 -50.52 40.27 -17.47
N ALA A 894 -51.84 40.40 -17.65
CA ALA A 894 -52.60 41.38 -18.44
C ALA A 894 -52.33 41.60 -19.96
N GLY A 895 -53.38 41.32 -20.76
CA GLY A 895 -53.96 42.29 -21.71
C GLY A 895 -53.46 42.32 -23.17
N ASP A 896 -54.36 41.91 -24.08
CA ASP A 896 -54.50 42.23 -25.51
C ASP A 896 -53.44 43.12 -26.22
N ALA A 897 -52.88 42.61 -27.31
CA ALA A 897 -53.10 43.11 -28.69
C ALA A 897 -52.06 42.56 -29.68
N ALA A 898 -52.52 42.29 -30.90
CA ALA A 898 -51.79 41.75 -32.04
C ALA A 898 -50.68 42.67 -32.56
N ILE A 899 -49.70 42.10 -33.28
CA ILE A 899 -49.25 42.42 -34.66
C ILE A 899 -48.04 41.54 -35.00
N GLY A 900 -48.09 40.85 -36.14
CA GLY A 900 -47.01 39.98 -36.62
C GLY A 900 -45.90 40.72 -37.37
N LEU A 901 -44.86 39.98 -37.80
CA LEU A 901 -44.13 40.11 -39.08
C LEU A 901 -42.92 39.15 -39.16
N GLY A 902 -42.97 38.22 -40.11
CA GLY A 902 -41.95 37.95 -41.14
C GLY A 902 -40.51 37.51 -40.80
N PRO A 903 -39.97 36.44 -41.44
CA PRO A 903 -38.65 35.88 -41.16
C PRO A 903 -37.54 36.48 -42.04
N ARG A 904 -36.31 36.61 -41.51
CA ARG A 904 -35.10 36.76 -42.35
C ARG A 904 -33.88 36.01 -41.80
N ASN A 905 -33.44 35.08 -42.64
CA ASN A 905 -32.19 34.33 -42.72
C ASN A 905 -30.91 35.07 -42.27
N LEU A 906 -30.01 34.31 -41.64
CA LEU A 906 -28.56 34.52 -41.67
C LEU A 906 -27.85 33.17 -41.92
N PRO A 907 -26.90 33.08 -42.86
CA PRO A 907 -26.12 31.88 -43.11
C PRO A 907 -24.74 31.90 -42.41
N VAL A 908 -24.38 30.70 -41.93
CA VAL A 908 -23.06 30.11 -41.55
C VAL A 908 -22.22 30.83 -40.50
#